data_AF-T1IIE4-F1
#
_entry.id   AF-T1IIE4-F1
#
_cell.length_a   1.000
_cell.length_b   1.000
_cell.length_c   1.000
_cell.angle_alpha   90.00
_cell.angle_beta   90.00
_cell.angle_gamma   90.00
#
_symmetry.space_group_name_H-M   'P 1'
#
loop_
_entity.id
_entity.type
_entity.pdbx_description
1 polymer ?
#
loop_
_entity_poly.entity_id
_entity_poly.type
_entity_poly.pdbx_seq_one_letter_code
_entity_poly.pdbx_strand_id
1 'polypeptide(L)'
;RATIVINQIYSLHFCFSLRRAGLFAYVSYISQNMNSHFATVAAGAPIEVFAVNKAYQEDTFPKKVNLSIGAYRTEEEKPWVLPVVQKVERQIANDDKLNHEYLPQMGMEALSTAATKLLLGPENPLIIGNKTISVQCLSGTGALRIGAEFLSRCCDFKTVYVSDPTWENHMLLFDYAGFKDIRTYRYWDNMERKIDINGLIEDLKRAPTKSVVVLHACAHNPTGMDPSEDEWKEIANVIEEKNHFPFFDCAYQGFASGDTTRDAFAIRYFAKRGFEFICAQSFAKNFGLYNERIGNLTLAVKDVHIIPAVKSQLTLLVRAMYSNPPVHGARIVSMVLNNQNLFEEWKECIKTMADRILLMRKMLRDQLVTLQTPGNWDHITKQIGMFSFTGLTPVQVDHLTREHHVYLLRNGRINMCGLTTANVEYVAKAINDACGSIANNMATSHTAGMKDGEVVIPGYVICSFDDRHKSGQGSYVQNGEIVASVVGYLTRTELEQKSLIEVRRKNERNIVPSVGNIVTVRILNVNPRFCKCAIVCVQETMLRETFRGMLRKEDVRSVERDSVKMQNCFRPGDIVLAKVIGIGENRSYLLSTAEIELGVVIALSEAGIRLVPISWSEMQCPKTFIKESRKVAKVISEASTPANAS
;
A
#
# COMPACT_ATOMS: atom_id res chain seq x y z
N ARG A 1 -36.89 -13.87 -45.00
CA ARG A 1 -36.25 -14.78 -44.01
C ARG A 1 -34.83 -15.25 -44.41
N ALA A 2 -34.21 -14.72 -45.48
CA ALA A 2 -32.81 -15.03 -45.84
C ALA A 2 -31.80 -13.91 -45.52
N THR A 3 -32.25 -12.71 -45.10
CA THR A 3 -31.38 -11.54 -44.91
C THR A 3 -30.89 -11.31 -43.47
N ILE A 4 -31.35 -12.12 -42.50
CA ILE A 4 -30.98 -11.97 -41.07
C ILE A 4 -29.87 -12.94 -40.64
N VAL A 5 -29.63 -14.02 -41.39
CA VAL A 5 -28.58 -15.02 -41.05
C VAL A 5 -27.19 -14.58 -41.52
N ILE A 6 -27.11 -13.69 -42.50
CA ILE A 6 -25.82 -13.28 -43.10
C ILE A 6 -25.10 -12.25 -42.20
N ASN A 7 -25.81 -11.28 -41.59
CA ASN A 7 -25.17 -10.24 -40.76
C ASN A 7 -24.69 -10.72 -39.36
N GLN A 8 -25.18 -11.84 -38.82
CA GLN A 8 -24.67 -12.39 -37.56
C GLN A 8 -23.36 -13.17 -37.73
N ILE A 9 -23.10 -13.73 -38.91
CA ILE A 9 -21.85 -14.47 -39.17
C ILE A 9 -20.68 -13.51 -39.43
N TYR A 10 -20.93 -12.38 -40.10
CA TYR A 10 -19.91 -11.34 -40.36
C TYR A 10 -19.43 -10.62 -39.08
N SER A 11 -20.31 -10.40 -38.09
CA SER A 11 -19.94 -9.72 -36.84
C SER A 11 -19.09 -10.60 -35.90
N LEU A 12 -19.32 -11.91 -35.87
CA LEU A 12 -18.48 -12.84 -35.11
C LEU A 12 -17.08 -12.99 -35.72
N HIS A 13 -16.95 -13.08 -37.06
CA HIS A 13 -15.64 -13.18 -37.71
C HIS A 13 -14.78 -11.92 -37.53
N PHE A 14 -15.38 -10.73 -37.58
CA PHE A 14 -14.68 -9.46 -37.39
C PHE A 14 -14.14 -9.29 -35.94
N CYS A 15 -14.88 -9.77 -34.94
CA CYS A 15 -14.42 -9.78 -33.54
C CYS A 15 -13.30 -10.80 -33.28
N PHE A 16 -13.27 -11.91 -34.02
CA PHE A 16 -12.22 -12.94 -33.92
C PHE A 16 -10.87 -12.50 -34.52
N SER A 17 -10.85 -11.69 -35.58
CA SER A 17 -9.60 -11.24 -36.21
C SER A 17 -8.91 -10.10 -35.43
N LEU A 18 -9.67 -9.14 -34.91
CA LEU A 18 -9.16 -8.01 -34.11
C LEU A 18 -8.58 -8.45 -32.75
N ARG A 19 -9.14 -9.48 -32.11
CA ARG A 19 -8.63 -10.00 -30.82
C ARG A 19 -7.38 -10.86 -30.94
N ARG A 20 -7.20 -11.57 -32.07
CA ARG A 20 -5.94 -12.26 -32.38
C ARG A 20 -4.78 -11.27 -32.54
N ALA A 21 -5.00 -10.14 -33.22
CA ALA A 21 -3.99 -9.10 -33.38
C ALA A 21 -3.50 -8.52 -32.02
N GLY A 22 -4.39 -8.36 -31.04
CA GLY A 22 -4.03 -7.95 -29.68
C GLY A 22 -3.18 -8.97 -28.92
N LEU A 23 -3.47 -10.26 -29.06
CA LEU A 23 -2.65 -11.35 -28.51
C LEU A 23 -1.27 -11.41 -29.19
N PHE A 24 -1.21 -11.17 -30.51
CA PHE A 24 0.04 -11.11 -31.28
C PHE A 24 0.92 -9.91 -30.88
N ALA A 25 0.34 -8.74 -30.60
CA ALA A 25 1.09 -7.57 -30.15
C ALA A 25 1.67 -7.77 -28.73
N TYR A 26 0.92 -8.40 -27.83
CA TYR A 26 1.35 -8.64 -26.44
C TYR A 26 2.44 -9.72 -26.33
N VAL A 27 2.38 -10.77 -27.14
CA VAL A 27 3.45 -11.79 -27.20
C VAL A 27 4.74 -11.20 -27.80
N SER A 28 4.63 -10.28 -28.76
CA SER A 28 5.78 -9.55 -29.31
C SER A 28 6.40 -8.58 -28.29
N TYR A 29 5.59 -7.95 -27.44
CA TYR A 29 6.05 -7.11 -26.32
C TYR A 29 6.81 -7.92 -25.25
N ILE A 30 6.34 -9.12 -24.91
CA ILE A 30 7.03 -10.01 -23.97
C ILE A 30 8.37 -10.50 -24.56
N SER A 31 8.41 -10.82 -25.85
CA SER A 31 9.66 -11.27 -26.51
C SER A 31 10.73 -10.18 -26.61
N GLN A 32 10.34 -8.90 -26.68
CA GLN A 32 11.29 -7.78 -26.72
C GLN A 32 11.80 -7.38 -25.32
N ASN A 33 11.05 -7.69 -24.25
CA ASN A 33 11.39 -7.32 -22.87
C ASN A 33 12.14 -8.39 -22.06
N MET A 34 12.46 -9.56 -22.62
CA MET A 34 13.20 -10.61 -21.90
C MET A 34 14.68 -10.26 -21.58
N ASN A 35 15.19 -9.10 -22.04
CA ASN A 35 16.54 -8.64 -21.73
C ASN A 35 16.58 -7.48 -20.71
N SER A 36 15.47 -7.12 -20.05
CA SER A 36 15.51 -6.10 -19.01
C SER A 36 15.81 -6.72 -17.64
N HIS A 37 16.88 -6.26 -16.99
CA HIS A 37 17.16 -6.59 -15.58
C HIS A 37 16.02 -6.16 -14.63
N PHE A 38 15.16 -5.23 -15.05
CA PHE A 38 14.02 -4.76 -14.26
C PHE A 38 12.70 -5.48 -14.60
N ALA A 39 12.71 -6.47 -15.50
CA ALA A 39 11.51 -7.20 -15.90
C ALA A 39 10.83 -7.96 -14.73
N THR A 40 11.57 -8.23 -13.65
CA THR A 40 11.07 -8.92 -12.45
C THR A 40 10.54 -7.97 -11.38
N VAL A 41 10.66 -6.65 -11.56
CA VAL A 41 10.21 -5.68 -10.55
C VAL A 41 8.69 -5.59 -10.58
N ALA A 42 8.05 -6.05 -9.51
CA ALA A 42 6.61 -5.89 -9.31
C ALA A 42 6.28 -4.44 -8.92
N ALA A 43 5.09 -3.96 -9.32
CA ALA A 43 4.59 -2.67 -8.87
C ALA A 43 4.38 -2.69 -7.34
N GLY A 44 4.90 -1.69 -6.63
CA GLY A 44 4.65 -1.52 -5.21
C GLY A 44 3.19 -1.13 -4.94
N ALA A 45 2.71 -1.43 -3.73
CA ALA A 45 1.40 -0.98 -3.30
C ALA A 45 1.35 0.57 -3.29
N PRO A 46 0.28 1.20 -3.79
CA PRO A 46 0.10 2.64 -3.65
C PRO A 46 0.04 3.04 -2.18
N ILE A 47 0.73 4.12 -1.82
CA ILE A 47 0.63 4.72 -0.49
C ILE A 47 -0.69 5.49 -0.42
N GLU A 48 -1.60 5.08 0.47
CA GLU A 48 -2.99 5.53 0.49
C GLU A 48 -3.13 7.06 0.54
N VAL A 49 -2.41 7.73 1.45
CA VAL A 49 -2.50 9.18 1.63
C VAL A 49 -2.15 9.96 0.34
N PHE A 50 -1.22 9.46 -0.46
CA PHE A 50 -0.86 10.11 -1.73
C PHE A 50 -1.88 9.82 -2.83
N ALA A 51 -2.46 8.61 -2.84
CA ALA A 51 -3.53 8.26 -3.76
C ALA A 51 -4.79 9.11 -3.51
N VAL A 52 -5.22 9.24 -2.25
CA VAL A 52 -6.38 10.08 -1.86
C VAL A 52 -6.12 11.55 -2.20
N ASN A 53 -4.92 12.06 -1.92
CA ASN A 53 -4.61 13.44 -2.30
C ASN A 53 -4.59 13.64 -3.82
N LYS A 54 -4.08 12.67 -4.60
CA LYS A 54 -4.12 12.76 -6.05
C LYS A 54 -5.56 12.84 -6.56
N ALA A 55 -6.46 12.00 -6.03
CA ALA A 55 -7.88 12.04 -6.37
C ALA A 55 -8.50 13.41 -6.01
N TYR A 56 -8.19 13.96 -4.84
CA TYR A 56 -8.60 15.31 -4.46
C TYR A 56 -8.11 16.38 -5.45
N GLN A 57 -6.87 16.30 -5.94
CA GLN A 57 -6.34 17.28 -6.91
C GLN A 57 -7.02 17.18 -8.27
N GLU A 58 -7.35 15.96 -8.72
CA GLU A 58 -8.00 15.70 -10.01
C GLU A 58 -9.49 16.07 -10.03
N ASP A 59 -10.12 16.13 -8.86
CA ASP A 59 -11.53 16.53 -8.70
C ASP A 59 -11.73 18.02 -9.00
N THR A 60 -12.71 18.37 -9.84
CA THR A 60 -13.03 19.75 -10.21
C THR A 60 -14.19 20.34 -9.42
N PHE A 61 -14.80 19.57 -8.50
CA PHE A 61 -15.93 20.02 -7.71
C PHE A 61 -15.55 21.23 -6.82
N PRO A 62 -16.29 22.35 -6.85
CA PRO A 62 -15.86 23.61 -6.24
C PRO A 62 -15.87 23.61 -4.70
N LYS A 63 -16.58 22.68 -4.06
CA LYS A 63 -16.66 22.56 -2.60
C LYS A 63 -15.96 21.30 -2.06
N LYS A 64 -15.05 20.71 -2.83
CA LYS A 64 -14.28 19.55 -2.39
C LYS A 64 -13.44 19.89 -1.15
N VAL A 65 -13.28 18.95 -0.23
CA VAL A 65 -12.53 19.16 1.02
C VAL A 65 -11.45 18.10 1.17
N ASN A 66 -10.23 18.49 1.52
CA ASN A 66 -9.13 17.58 1.79
C ASN A 66 -8.83 17.44 3.29
N LEU A 67 -9.23 16.31 3.85
CA LEU A 67 -8.94 15.91 5.23
C LEU A 67 -7.88 14.80 5.31
N SER A 68 -7.18 14.49 4.21
CA SER A 68 -6.27 13.34 4.12
C SER A 68 -4.82 13.67 4.52
N ILE A 69 -4.23 14.73 3.97
CA ILE A 69 -2.81 15.07 4.17
C ILE A 69 -2.59 15.56 5.59
N GLY A 70 -1.58 15.03 6.30
CA GLY A 70 -1.13 15.52 7.60
C GLY A 70 -0.24 16.76 7.53
N ALA A 71 -0.81 17.90 7.14
CA ALA A 71 -0.12 19.19 7.14
C ALA A 71 -1.08 20.32 7.58
N TYR A 72 -0.52 21.31 8.26
CA TYR A 72 -1.27 22.47 8.72
C TYR A 72 -1.66 23.38 7.53
N ARG A 73 -2.83 24.01 7.63
CA ARG A 73 -3.37 24.93 6.61
C ARG A 73 -3.93 26.18 7.27
N THR A 74 -3.99 27.27 6.51
CA THR A 74 -4.69 28.50 6.90
C THR A 74 -6.21 28.34 6.73
N GLU A 75 -6.96 29.40 7.05
CA GLU A 75 -8.41 29.47 6.82
C GLU A 75 -8.78 29.44 5.34
N GLU A 76 -7.86 29.90 4.48
CA GLU A 76 -7.96 29.83 3.01
C GLU A 76 -7.43 28.50 2.45
N GLU A 77 -7.23 27.50 3.31
CA GLU A 77 -6.74 26.16 2.96
C GLU A 77 -5.34 26.15 2.32
N LYS A 78 -4.54 27.20 2.55
CA LYS A 78 -3.17 27.33 2.03
C LYS A 78 -2.13 26.80 3.01
N PRO A 79 -0.96 26.34 2.55
CA PRO A 79 0.18 26.09 3.45
C PRO A 79 0.53 27.35 4.25
N TRP A 80 0.72 27.21 5.56
CA TRP A 80 1.17 28.31 6.41
C TRP A 80 2.68 28.17 6.67
N VAL A 81 3.46 29.13 6.20
CA VAL A 81 4.86 29.28 6.59
C VAL A 81 4.89 30.18 7.81
N LEU A 82 5.44 29.68 8.92
CA LEU A 82 5.47 30.43 10.17
C LEU A 82 6.21 31.78 9.99
N PRO A 83 5.66 32.90 10.49
CA PRO A 83 6.32 34.21 10.37
C PRO A 83 7.76 34.23 10.90
N VAL A 84 8.02 33.54 12.02
CA VAL A 84 9.38 33.40 12.59
C VAL A 84 10.32 32.64 11.67
N VAL A 85 9.82 31.63 10.94
CA VAL A 85 10.62 30.88 9.95
C VAL A 85 10.98 31.79 8.78
N GLN A 86 10.02 32.52 8.21
CA GLN A 86 10.31 33.47 7.12
C GLN A 86 11.30 34.56 7.55
N LYS A 87 11.20 35.02 8.80
CA LYS A 87 12.13 36.00 9.36
C LYS A 87 13.56 35.45 9.38
N VAL A 88 13.73 34.22 9.86
CA VAL A 88 15.03 33.55 9.93
C VAL A 88 15.57 33.20 8.54
N GLU A 89 14.72 32.77 7.60
CA GLU A 89 15.15 32.52 6.21
C GLU A 89 15.73 33.78 5.56
N ARG A 90 15.11 34.96 5.77
CA ARG A 90 15.66 36.24 5.30
C ARG A 90 17.00 36.58 5.97
N GLN A 91 17.16 36.25 7.25
CA GLN A 91 18.45 36.44 7.94
C GLN A 91 19.54 35.54 7.35
N ILE A 92 19.22 34.26 7.09
CA ILE A 92 20.14 33.30 6.46
C ILE A 92 20.53 33.77 5.05
N ALA A 93 19.56 34.24 4.25
CA ALA A 93 19.80 34.70 2.90
C ALA A 93 20.69 35.95 2.81
N ASN A 94 20.72 36.77 3.88
CA ASN A 94 21.49 38.01 3.95
C ASN A 94 22.84 37.86 4.69
N ASP A 95 23.23 36.65 5.10
CA ASP A 95 24.48 36.40 5.82
C ASP A 95 25.57 35.87 4.89
N ASP A 96 26.41 36.78 4.39
CA ASP A 96 27.54 36.50 3.48
C ASP A 96 28.63 35.59 4.11
N LYS A 97 28.56 35.30 5.42
CA LYS A 97 29.51 34.40 6.09
C LYS A 97 29.12 32.93 5.94
N LEU A 98 27.89 32.65 5.56
CA LEU A 98 27.40 31.28 5.41
C LEU A 98 27.91 30.65 4.12
N ASN A 99 28.31 29.38 4.21
CA ASN A 99 28.69 28.56 3.07
C ASN A 99 27.83 27.29 2.99
N HIS A 100 28.08 26.48 1.97
CA HIS A 100 27.41 25.22 1.68
C HIS A 100 28.32 24.00 1.87
N GLU A 101 29.35 24.13 2.71
CA GLU A 101 30.26 23.02 3.02
C GLU A 101 29.55 21.89 3.76
N TYR A 102 30.13 20.70 3.68
CA TYR A 102 29.58 19.51 4.32
C TYR A 102 29.52 19.64 5.85
N LEU A 103 28.38 19.25 6.42
CA LEU A 103 28.27 19.02 7.85
C LEU A 103 28.99 17.72 8.27
N PRO A 104 29.39 17.59 9.55
CA PRO A 104 29.72 16.30 10.13
C PRO A 104 28.57 15.30 9.99
N GLN A 105 28.86 14.00 10.05
CA GLN A 105 27.84 12.93 9.96
C GLN A 105 26.78 13.06 11.06
N MET A 106 27.18 13.48 12.27
CA MET A 106 26.27 13.71 13.39
C MET A 106 25.43 15.00 13.20
N GLY A 107 25.76 15.80 12.19
CA GLY A 107 25.11 17.06 11.83
C GLY A 107 25.58 18.26 12.63
N MET A 108 24.72 19.28 12.69
CA MET A 108 25.02 20.54 13.36
C MET A 108 24.79 20.42 14.88
N GLU A 109 25.86 20.60 15.66
CA GLU A 109 25.83 20.45 17.12
C GLU A 109 24.90 21.46 17.81
N ALA A 110 24.88 22.70 17.34
CA ALA A 110 24.02 23.76 17.88
C ALA A 110 22.53 23.44 17.75
N LEU A 111 22.12 22.80 16.64
CA LEU A 111 20.77 22.27 16.48
C LEU A 111 20.52 21.13 17.46
N SER A 112 21.39 20.11 17.43
CA SER A 112 21.17 18.85 18.15
C SER A 112 21.08 19.10 19.66
N THR A 113 21.90 20.01 20.18
CA THR A 113 21.86 20.46 21.58
C THR A 113 20.55 21.16 21.91
N ALA A 114 20.11 22.10 21.07
CA ALA A 114 18.87 22.84 21.31
C ALA A 114 17.63 21.94 21.21
N ALA A 115 17.60 21.02 20.24
CA ALA A 115 16.55 20.03 20.04
C ALA A 115 16.42 19.08 21.25
N THR A 116 17.54 18.58 21.77
CA THR A 116 17.56 17.71 22.94
C THR A 116 17.16 18.48 24.22
N LYS A 117 17.54 19.75 24.36
CA LYS A 117 17.06 20.61 25.46
C LYS A 117 15.56 20.86 25.40
N LEU A 118 15.01 21.12 24.21
CA LEU A 118 13.56 21.26 24.01
C LEU A 118 12.83 19.97 24.45
N LEU A 119 13.39 18.80 24.13
CA LEU A 119 12.83 17.50 24.51
C LEU A 119 12.77 17.31 26.02
N LEU A 120 13.94 17.35 26.66
CA LEU A 120 14.12 16.86 28.02
C LEU A 120 13.88 17.94 29.08
N GLY A 121 13.97 19.20 28.67
CA GLY A 121 14.13 20.34 29.57
C GLY A 121 15.61 20.55 29.95
N PRO A 122 16.08 21.80 30.11
CA PRO A 122 17.48 22.09 30.42
C PRO A 122 17.93 21.53 31.77
N GLU A 123 17.01 21.46 32.75
CA GLU A 123 17.26 20.95 34.11
C GLU A 123 17.22 19.42 34.22
N ASN A 124 17.08 18.70 33.10
CA ASN A 124 16.98 17.25 33.14
C ASN A 124 18.31 16.60 33.57
N PRO A 125 18.31 15.62 34.50
CA PRO A 125 19.53 14.94 34.93
C PRO A 125 20.35 14.32 33.79
N LEU A 126 19.70 13.90 32.70
CA LEU A 126 20.39 13.36 31.53
C LEU A 126 21.22 14.45 30.80
N ILE A 127 20.73 15.69 30.76
CA ILE A 127 21.45 16.83 30.17
C ILE A 127 22.62 17.21 31.07
N ILE A 128 22.35 17.44 32.36
CA ILE A 128 23.37 17.85 33.34
C ILE A 128 24.50 16.82 33.45
N GLY A 129 24.16 15.53 33.41
CA GLY A 129 25.11 14.43 33.48
C GLY A 129 25.81 14.07 32.17
N ASN A 130 25.58 14.81 31.07
CA ASN A 130 26.09 14.48 29.72
C ASN A 130 25.74 13.04 29.28
N LYS A 131 24.56 12.55 29.66
CA LYS A 131 24.06 11.19 29.41
C LYS A 131 23.18 11.09 28.16
N THR A 132 23.40 12.00 27.20
CA THR A 132 22.67 12.01 25.95
C THR A 132 23.60 12.00 24.74
N ILE A 133 23.14 11.34 23.68
CA ILE A 133 23.76 11.39 22.36
C ILE A 133 22.71 11.93 21.40
N SER A 134 23.10 12.88 20.54
CA SER A 134 22.19 13.51 19.60
C SER A 134 22.73 13.41 18.18
N VAL A 135 21.85 13.16 17.21
CA VAL A 135 22.17 13.07 15.78
C VAL A 135 21.12 13.87 15.02
N GLN A 136 21.55 14.86 14.24
CA GLN A 136 20.65 15.49 13.27
C GLN A 136 20.24 14.48 12.20
N CYS A 137 18.93 14.38 11.95
CA CYS A 137 18.37 13.37 11.08
C CYS A 137 17.45 13.98 10.00
N LEU A 138 17.16 13.17 8.97
CA LEU A 138 16.18 13.49 7.93
C LEU A 138 14.74 13.43 8.46
N SER A 139 14.39 14.39 9.31
CA SER A 139 13.14 14.46 10.07
C SER A 139 12.92 13.24 10.98
N GLY A 140 11.69 13.05 11.45
CA GLY A 140 11.32 11.91 12.29
C GLY A 140 11.52 10.56 11.59
N THR A 141 11.22 10.47 10.28
CA THR A 141 11.43 9.23 9.50
C THR A 141 12.90 8.82 9.44
N GLY A 142 13.81 9.76 9.21
CA GLY A 142 15.25 9.49 9.23
C GLY A 142 15.74 9.09 10.63
N ALA A 143 15.26 9.78 11.66
CA ALA A 143 15.59 9.49 13.05
C ALA A 143 15.11 8.08 13.46
N LEU A 144 13.88 7.72 13.13
CA LEU A 144 13.33 6.37 13.29
C LEU A 144 14.20 5.34 12.57
N ARG A 145 14.54 5.58 11.29
CA ARG A 145 15.30 4.61 10.47
C ARG A 145 16.71 4.36 11.02
N ILE A 146 17.40 5.41 11.47
CA ILE A 146 18.74 5.30 12.08
C ILE A 146 18.65 4.62 13.45
N GLY A 147 17.74 5.06 14.31
CA GLY A 147 17.56 4.46 15.63
C GLY A 147 17.19 2.99 15.55
N ALA A 148 16.30 2.62 14.63
CA ALA A 148 15.88 1.25 14.42
C ALA A 148 17.05 0.38 13.91
N GLU A 149 17.81 0.85 12.92
CA GLU A 149 18.98 0.08 12.45
C GLU A 149 20.01 -0.08 13.54
N PHE A 150 20.27 0.97 14.32
CA PHE A 150 21.21 0.91 15.43
C PHE A 150 20.77 -0.15 16.45
N LEU A 151 19.50 -0.19 16.85
CA LEU A 151 18.99 -1.20 17.78
C LEU A 151 19.09 -2.62 17.21
N SER A 152 18.71 -2.80 15.94
CA SER A 152 18.72 -4.10 15.25
C SER A 152 20.14 -4.64 15.03
N ARG A 153 21.04 -3.78 14.54
CA ARG A 153 22.38 -4.14 14.06
C ARG A 153 23.43 -4.09 15.16
N CYS A 154 23.36 -3.11 16.07
CA CYS A 154 24.40 -2.86 17.07
C CYS A 154 23.99 -3.32 18.48
N CYS A 155 22.69 -3.41 18.80
CA CYS A 155 22.20 -3.77 20.13
C CYS A 155 21.46 -5.12 20.20
N ASP A 156 21.36 -5.81 19.06
CA ASP A 156 20.76 -7.14 18.92
C ASP A 156 19.28 -7.21 19.35
N PHE A 157 18.50 -6.16 19.11
CA PHE A 157 17.05 -6.21 19.25
C PHE A 157 16.41 -6.91 18.04
N LYS A 158 15.51 -7.87 18.30
CA LYS A 158 14.86 -8.67 17.24
C LYS A 158 13.36 -8.39 17.08
N THR A 159 12.72 -8.07 18.20
CA THR A 159 11.28 -7.87 18.27
C THR A 159 10.96 -6.40 18.52
N VAL A 160 10.01 -5.88 17.74
CA VAL A 160 9.46 -4.54 17.92
C VAL A 160 7.94 -4.61 18.01
N TYR A 161 7.39 -3.80 18.90
CA TYR A 161 5.97 -3.63 19.13
C TYR A 161 5.56 -2.19 18.79
N VAL A 162 4.55 -2.05 17.94
CA VAL A 162 3.93 -0.76 17.59
C VAL A 162 2.45 -0.76 17.97
N SER A 163 1.83 0.40 18.16
CA SER A 163 0.40 0.49 18.51
C SER A 163 -0.51 -0.09 17.42
N ASP A 164 -1.69 -0.57 17.81
CA ASP A 164 -2.79 -0.89 16.89
C ASP A 164 -3.97 0.07 17.08
N PRO A 165 -4.23 0.98 16.11
CA PRO A 165 -3.44 1.26 14.91
C PRO A 165 -2.20 2.13 15.22
N THR A 166 -1.32 2.33 14.23
CA THR A 166 -0.16 3.25 14.32
C THR A 166 0.04 4.05 13.02
N TRP A 167 1.07 4.89 12.96
CA TRP A 167 1.45 5.55 11.71
C TRP A 167 1.89 4.50 10.69
N GLU A 168 1.19 4.44 9.55
CA GLU A 168 1.33 3.40 8.50
C GLU A 168 2.78 3.01 8.17
N ASN A 169 3.69 3.98 8.16
CA ASN A 169 5.08 3.76 7.77
C ASN A 169 5.94 3.10 8.86
N HIS A 170 5.48 2.96 10.10
CA HIS A 170 6.25 2.30 11.17
C HIS A 170 6.62 0.85 10.79
N MET A 171 5.64 0.06 10.37
CA MET A 171 5.87 -1.36 10.03
C MET A 171 6.92 -1.52 8.94
N LEU A 172 6.75 -0.77 7.83
CA LEU A 172 7.68 -0.78 6.69
C LEU A 172 9.09 -0.32 7.10
N LEU A 173 9.17 0.73 7.92
CA LEU A 173 10.45 1.28 8.37
C LEU A 173 11.23 0.29 9.22
N PHE A 174 10.57 -0.38 10.19
CA PHE A 174 11.23 -1.33 11.07
C PHE A 174 11.64 -2.62 10.32
N ASP A 175 10.86 -3.08 9.35
CA ASP A 175 11.24 -4.18 8.46
C ASP A 175 12.51 -3.85 7.69
N TYR A 176 12.55 -2.66 7.08
CA TYR A 176 13.71 -2.20 6.31
C TYR A 176 14.93 -1.87 7.19
N ALA A 177 14.72 -1.64 8.49
CA ALA A 177 15.79 -1.52 9.49
C ALA A 177 16.34 -2.86 9.98
N GLY A 178 15.76 -3.98 9.54
CA GLY A 178 16.26 -5.33 9.80
C GLY A 178 15.54 -6.08 10.92
N PHE A 179 14.48 -5.52 11.51
CA PHE A 179 13.64 -6.27 12.45
C PHE A 179 12.92 -7.40 11.72
N LYS A 180 12.84 -8.58 12.36
CA LYS A 180 12.20 -9.77 11.78
C LYS A 180 10.90 -10.15 12.46
N ASP A 181 10.69 -9.64 13.67
CA ASP A 181 9.50 -9.90 14.46
C ASP A 181 8.84 -8.56 14.79
N ILE A 182 7.95 -8.12 13.91
CA ILE A 182 7.23 -6.85 14.03
C ILE A 182 5.79 -7.17 14.43
N ARG A 183 5.41 -6.73 15.63
CA ARG A 183 4.13 -7.03 16.27
C ARG A 183 3.40 -5.76 16.62
N THR A 184 2.12 -5.91 16.94
CA THR A 184 1.30 -4.82 17.45
C THR A 184 0.92 -5.04 18.91
N TYR A 185 0.59 -3.96 19.61
CA TYR A 185 -0.09 -3.98 20.91
C TYR A 185 -1.40 -3.19 20.81
N ARG A 186 -2.45 -3.65 21.50
CA ARG A 186 -3.74 -2.95 21.50
C ARG A 186 -3.59 -1.52 22.00
N TYR A 187 -4.24 -0.59 21.31
CA TYR A 187 -4.22 0.83 21.66
C TYR A 187 -5.58 1.49 21.57
N TRP A 188 -6.32 1.26 20.49
CA TRP A 188 -7.63 1.90 20.26
C TRP A 188 -8.79 0.93 20.48
N ASP A 189 -9.73 1.31 21.34
CA ASP A 189 -11.03 0.67 21.46
C ASP A 189 -12.01 1.33 20.49
N ASN A 190 -12.43 0.59 19.45
CA ASN A 190 -13.34 1.12 18.43
C ASN A 190 -14.79 1.30 18.92
N MET A 191 -15.22 0.52 19.91
CA MET A 191 -16.56 0.63 20.49
C MET A 191 -16.65 1.85 21.40
N GLU A 192 -15.67 1.98 22.29
CA GLU A 192 -15.64 3.03 23.31
C GLU A 192 -14.97 4.33 22.83
N ARG A 193 -14.30 4.29 21.66
CA ARG A 193 -13.57 5.41 21.05
C ARG A 193 -12.55 6.05 21.99
N LYS A 194 -11.82 5.22 22.73
CA LYS A 194 -10.82 5.60 23.74
C LYS A 194 -9.60 4.68 23.68
N ILE A 195 -8.62 4.91 24.56
CA ILE A 195 -7.47 4.03 24.69
C ILE A 195 -7.88 2.74 25.40
N ASP A 196 -7.53 1.59 24.83
CA ASP A 196 -7.61 0.28 25.50
C ASP A 196 -6.35 0.08 26.38
N ILE A 197 -6.28 0.79 27.50
CA ILE A 197 -5.11 0.73 28.38
C ILE A 197 -4.91 -0.68 28.97
N ASN A 198 -6.00 -1.37 29.28
CA ASN A 198 -5.95 -2.73 29.81
C ASN A 198 -5.35 -3.70 28.78
N GLY A 199 -5.82 -3.65 27.54
CA GLY A 199 -5.29 -4.46 26.46
C GLY A 199 -3.83 -4.13 26.13
N LEU A 200 -3.48 -2.84 26.12
CA LEU A 200 -2.09 -2.38 25.96
C LEU A 200 -1.17 -3.04 27.00
N ILE A 201 -1.52 -2.90 28.28
CA ILE A 201 -0.72 -3.43 29.40
C ILE A 201 -0.64 -4.95 29.35
N GLU A 202 -1.74 -5.65 29.04
CA GLU A 202 -1.76 -7.10 28.89
C GLU A 202 -0.83 -7.59 27.76
N ASP A 203 -0.83 -6.90 26.62
CA ASP A 203 -0.01 -7.26 25.46
C ASP A 203 1.47 -7.00 25.72
N LEU A 204 1.81 -5.87 26.36
CA LEU A 204 3.19 -5.59 26.76
C LEU A 204 3.69 -6.58 27.84
N LYS A 205 2.85 -7.01 28.79
CA LYS A 205 3.24 -8.06 29.75
C LYS A 205 3.51 -9.40 29.07
N ARG A 206 2.76 -9.74 28.03
CA ARG A 206 2.95 -10.96 27.22
C ARG A 206 4.10 -10.86 26.24
N ALA A 207 4.56 -9.66 25.91
CA ALA A 207 5.68 -9.47 25.00
C ALA A 207 6.97 -10.15 25.55
N PRO A 208 7.81 -10.70 24.67
CA PRO A 208 9.12 -11.22 25.07
C PRO A 208 9.95 -10.13 25.75
N THR A 209 10.58 -10.46 26.87
CA THR A 209 11.54 -9.57 27.55
C THR A 209 12.57 -9.03 26.55
N LYS A 210 13.02 -7.79 26.75
CA LYS A 210 13.96 -7.11 25.82
C LYS A 210 13.37 -6.86 24.41
N SER A 211 12.05 -6.67 24.29
CA SER A 211 11.42 -6.13 23.07
C SER A 211 11.55 -4.60 22.99
N VAL A 212 11.61 -4.05 21.77
CA VAL A 212 11.47 -2.61 21.52
C VAL A 212 9.99 -2.24 21.51
N VAL A 213 9.60 -1.17 22.19
CA VAL A 213 8.22 -0.66 22.20
C VAL A 213 8.21 0.76 21.63
N VAL A 214 7.58 0.93 20.48
CA VAL A 214 7.45 2.24 19.82
C VAL A 214 6.30 3.01 20.43
N LEU A 215 6.58 4.16 21.03
CA LEU A 215 5.62 4.97 21.76
C LEU A 215 5.50 6.34 21.08
N HIS A 216 4.28 6.78 20.76
CA HIS A 216 4.04 8.15 20.32
C HIS A 216 4.12 9.05 21.56
N ALA A 217 4.99 10.06 21.54
CA ALA A 217 5.22 10.92 22.69
C ALA A 217 3.99 11.73 23.08
N CYS A 218 3.28 12.23 22.06
CA CYS A 218 2.00 12.90 22.13
C CYS A 218 1.33 12.95 20.74
N ALA A 219 0.05 13.31 20.70
CA ALA A 219 -0.82 13.36 19.53
C ALA A 219 -0.68 12.10 18.66
N HIS A 220 -1.00 10.94 19.25
CA HIS A 220 -0.89 9.64 18.60
C HIS A 220 -1.48 9.65 17.18
N ASN A 221 -0.70 9.21 16.20
CA ASN A 221 -1.14 9.09 14.80
C ASN A 221 -1.49 7.62 14.52
N PRO A 222 -2.75 7.27 14.20
CA PRO A 222 -3.80 8.15 13.66
C PRO A 222 -4.89 8.59 14.65
N THR A 223 -4.89 8.09 15.89
CA THR A 223 -6.08 8.18 16.77
C THR A 223 -6.35 9.58 17.33
N GLY A 224 -5.30 10.36 17.54
CA GLY A 224 -5.32 11.62 18.29
C GLY A 224 -5.57 11.43 19.80
N MET A 225 -5.64 10.19 20.32
CA MET A 225 -5.80 9.94 21.75
C MET A 225 -4.45 9.60 22.37
N ASP A 226 -4.12 10.24 23.48
CA ASP A 226 -2.90 9.96 24.25
C ASP A 226 -3.23 9.41 25.65
N PRO A 227 -2.37 8.57 26.23
CA PRO A 227 -2.51 8.15 27.61
C PRO A 227 -2.45 9.37 28.54
N SER A 228 -3.24 9.34 29.60
CA SER A 228 -3.12 10.25 30.73
C SER A 228 -1.79 10.06 31.45
N GLU A 229 -1.43 11.00 32.32
CA GLU A 229 -0.19 10.90 33.10
C GLU A 229 -0.13 9.64 33.96
N ASP A 230 -1.27 9.18 34.50
CA ASP A 230 -1.33 7.96 35.30
C ASP A 230 -1.19 6.70 34.45
N GLU A 231 -1.85 6.67 33.28
CA GLU A 231 -1.68 5.56 32.32
C GLU A 231 -0.23 5.49 31.80
N TRP A 232 0.44 6.62 31.58
CA TRP A 232 1.87 6.63 31.27
C TRP A 232 2.75 6.04 32.37
N LYS A 233 2.37 6.20 33.64
CA LYS A 233 3.08 5.55 34.77
C LYS A 233 2.90 4.04 34.72
N GLU A 234 1.71 3.56 34.39
CA GLU A 234 1.44 2.12 34.20
C GLU A 234 2.24 1.52 33.04
N ILE A 235 2.28 2.22 31.90
CA ILE A 235 3.08 1.81 30.74
C ILE A 235 4.57 1.72 31.12
N ALA A 236 5.09 2.74 31.82
CA ALA A 236 6.46 2.73 32.29
C ALA A 236 6.74 1.56 33.26
N ASN A 237 5.80 1.22 34.14
CA ASN A 237 5.96 0.08 35.06
C ASN A 237 6.16 -1.24 34.30
N VAL A 238 5.33 -1.51 33.30
CA VAL A 238 5.47 -2.74 32.50
C VAL A 238 6.75 -2.74 31.67
N ILE A 239 7.13 -1.61 31.07
CA ILE A 239 8.36 -1.51 30.29
C ILE A 239 9.58 -1.80 31.18
N GLU A 240 9.60 -1.31 32.42
CA GLU A 240 10.67 -1.61 33.38
C GLU A 240 10.63 -3.08 33.83
N GLU A 241 9.47 -3.59 34.26
CA GLU A 241 9.28 -4.96 34.73
C GLU A 241 9.74 -5.99 33.69
N LYS A 242 9.41 -5.74 32.42
CA LYS A 242 9.73 -6.63 31.30
C LYS A 242 11.08 -6.33 30.65
N ASN A 243 11.83 -5.35 31.16
CA ASN A 243 13.08 -4.86 30.58
C ASN A 243 12.93 -4.58 29.07
N HIS A 244 11.85 -3.93 28.68
CA HIS A 244 11.60 -3.48 27.32
C HIS A 244 12.38 -2.20 27.02
N PHE A 245 12.66 -1.95 25.75
CA PHE A 245 13.37 -0.76 25.29
C PHE A 245 12.39 0.24 24.68
N PRO A 246 12.12 1.38 25.35
CA PRO A 246 11.23 2.41 24.81
C PRO A 246 11.89 3.16 23.64
N PHE A 247 11.15 3.29 22.54
CA PHE A 247 11.50 4.10 21.38
C PHE A 247 10.38 5.12 21.13
N PHE A 248 10.62 6.37 21.49
CA PHE A 248 9.65 7.45 21.30
C PHE A 248 9.68 8.01 19.86
N ASP A 249 8.50 8.18 19.27
CA ASP A 249 8.27 9.04 18.10
C ASP A 249 7.62 10.35 18.56
N CYS A 250 8.33 11.47 18.36
CA CYS A 250 7.96 12.79 18.84
C CYS A 250 7.87 13.77 17.65
N ALA A 251 6.73 13.73 16.95
CA ALA A 251 6.50 14.54 15.76
C ALA A 251 5.65 15.80 15.99
N TYR A 252 5.00 15.91 17.16
CA TYR A 252 3.95 16.91 17.43
C TYR A 252 4.20 17.74 18.69
N GLN A 253 5.41 17.74 19.26
CA GLN A 253 5.72 18.49 20.49
C GLN A 253 5.38 19.98 20.35
N GLY A 254 4.56 20.49 21.27
CA GLY A 254 3.99 21.83 21.29
C GLY A 254 2.73 21.96 20.43
N PHE A 255 2.64 21.21 19.33
CA PHE A 255 1.52 21.25 18.39
C PHE A 255 0.28 20.48 18.91
N ALA A 256 0.44 19.60 19.91
CA ALA A 256 -0.67 18.82 20.44
C ALA A 256 -1.52 19.62 21.42
N SER A 257 -0.89 20.22 22.44
CA SER A 257 -1.58 20.99 23.49
C SER A 257 -1.35 22.50 23.45
N GLY A 258 -0.45 22.99 22.58
CA GLY A 258 0.06 24.37 22.63
C GLY A 258 1.24 24.55 23.61
N ASP A 259 1.61 23.50 24.36
CA ASP A 259 2.66 23.54 25.37
C ASP A 259 3.71 22.43 25.13
N THR A 260 4.93 22.85 24.82
CA THR A 260 6.06 21.96 24.54
C THR A 260 6.50 21.10 25.72
N THR A 261 6.28 21.56 26.96
CA THR A 261 6.62 20.82 28.18
C THR A 261 5.58 19.76 28.47
N ARG A 262 4.29 20.11 28.37
CA ARG A 262 3.19 19.15 28.54
C ARG A 262 3.29 18.03 27.51
N ASP A 263 3.53 18.38 26.25
CA ASP A 263 3.65 17.43 25.15
C ASP A 263 4.89 16.52 25.23
N ALA A 264 5.85 16.82 26.12
CA ALA A 264 7.02 16.02 26.38
C ALA A 264 6.95 15.23 27.70
N PHE A 265 5.80 15.23 28.38
CA PHE A 265 5.62 14.60 29.69
C PHE A 265 6.12 13.15 29.72
N ALA A 266 5.67 12.30 28.78
CA ALA A 266 6.02 10.89 28.75
C ALA A 266 7.55 10.68 28.69
N ILE A 267 8.23 11.38 27.78
CA ILE A 267 9.67 11.27 27.61
C ILE A 267 10.41 11.76 28.86
N ARG A 268 9.99 12.90 29.43
CA ARG A 268 10.61 13.46 30.65
C ARG A 268 10.38 12.57 31.86
N TYR A 269 9.23 11.91 31.95
CA TYR A 269 8.91 10.95 33.00
C TYR A 269 9.79 9.70 32.91
N PHE A 270 9.97 9.12 31.72
CA PHE A 270 10.88 8.00 31.50
C PHE A 270 12.34 8.40 31.78
N ALA A 271 12.77 9.59 31.35
CA ALA A 271 14.08 10.12 31.70
C ALA A 271 14.28 10.23 33.23
N LYS A 272 13.28 10.76 33.95
CA LYS A 272 13.32 10.89 35.41
C LYS A 272 13.42 9.53 36.12
N ARG A 273 12.82 8.48 35.55
CA ARG A 273 12.94 7.10 36.06
C ARG A 273 14.27 6.42 35.72
N GLY A 274 15.12 7.06 34.90
CA GLY A 274 16.43 6.52 34.55
C GLY A 274 16.38 5.46 33.44
N PHE A 275 15.35 5.46 32.60
CA PHE A 275 15.31 4.60 31.41
C PHE A 275 16.43 4.97 30.42
N GLU A 276 16.98 3.95 29.77
CA GLU A 276 17.63 4.13 28.48
C GLU A 276 16.53 4.10 27.40
N PHE A 277 16.61 5.03 26.45
CA PHE A 277 15.60 5.16 25.40
C PHE A 277 16.17 5.84 24.17
N ILE A 278 15.45 5.69 23.06
CA ILE A 278 15.64 6.49 21.85
C ILE A 278 14.42 7.39 21.66
N CYS A 279 14.62 8.62 21.22
CA CYS A 279 13.56 9.50 20.77
C CYS A 279 13.87 10.06 19.38
N ALA A 280 12.98 9.78 18.43
CA ALA A 280 12.97 10.39 17.11
C ALA A 280 12.13 11.68 17.14
N GLN A 281 12.76 12.83 16.91
CA GLN A 281 12.09 14.12 16.85
C GLN A 281 11.92 14.60 15.40
N SER A 282 10.75 15.14 15.09
CA SER A 282 10.48 15.81 13.82
C SER A 282 10.18 17.29 14.04
N PHE A 283 10.74 18.13 13.17
CA PHE A 283 10.38 19.56 13.09
C PHE A 283 9.43 19.87 11.93
N ALA A 284 8.87 18.84 11.28
CA ALA A 284 8.04 19.04 10.11
C ALA A 284 6.72 19.78 10.43
N LYS A 285 6.13 19.55 11.60
CA LYS A 285 4.81 20.08 11.96
C LYS A 285 4.91 21.31 12.83
N ASN A 286 5.65 21.24 13.93
CA ASN A 286 5.79 22.33 14.90
C ASN A 286 6.56 23.54 14.32
N PHE A 287 7.45 23.36 13.34
CA PHE A 287 8.07 24.46 12.59
C PHE A 287 7.47 24.67 11.19
N GLY A 288 6.56 23.81 10.74
CA GLY A 288 6.06 23.85 9.36
C GLY A 288 7.11 23.48 8.29
N LEU A 289 8.24 22.89 8.67
CA LEU A 289 9.37 22.57 7.79
C LEU A 289 9.25 21.16 7.18
N TYR A 290 8.12 20.89 6.52
CA TYR A 290 7.78 19.56 5.99
C TYR A 290 8.83 19.03 5.01
N ASN A 291 9.27 19.87 4.07
CA ASN A 291 10.17 19.49 2.97
C ASN A 291 11.65 19.75 3.26
N GLU A 292 11.98 20.50 4.31
CA GLU A 292 13.38 20.67 4.75
C GLU A 292 13.97 19.42 5.41
N ARG A 293 13.10 18.44 5.70
CA ARG A 293 13.46 17.14 6.28
C ARG A 293 14.34 17.29 7.52
N ILE A 294 13.97 18.17 8.44
CA ILE A 294 14.74 18.42 9.65
C ILE A 294 14.15 17.70 10.88
N GLY A 295 15.03 17.07 11.64
CA GLY A 295 14.73 16.30 12.85
C GLY A 295 16.00 15.98 13.64
N ASN A 296 15.82 15.33 14.77
CA ASN A 296 16.90 14.97 15.69
C ASN A 296 16.62 13.60 16.30
N LEU A 297 17.65 12.80 16.51
CA LEU A 297 17.60 11.53 17.23
C LEU A 297 18.32 11.72 18.56
N THR A 298 17.63 11.52 19.68
CA THR A 298 18.22 11.57 21.02
C THR A 298 18.28 10.17 21.61
N LEU A 299 19.46 9.74 22.05
CA LEU A 299 19.65 8.53 22.86
C LEU A 299 19.91 8.96 24.30
N ALA A 300 19.18 8.37 25.24
CA ALA A 300 19.49 8.44 26.66
C ALA A 300 20.26 7.19 27.07
N VAL A 301 21.42 7.37 27.73
CA VAL A 301 22.29 6.28 28.17
C VAL A 301 22.50 6.32 29.68
N LYS A 302 22.73 5.17 30.31
CA LYS A 302 23.06 5.11 31.74
C LYS A 302 24.54 5.38 32.00
N ASP A 303 25.38 4.77 31.18
CA ASP A 303 26.84 4.84 31.25
C ASP A 303 27.38 5.83 30.20
N VAL A 304 28.22 6.77 30.62
CA VAL A 304 28.85 7.74 29.72
C VAL A 304 30.04 7.16 28.97
N HIS A 305 30.64 6.06 29.47
CA HIS A 305 31.82 5.43 28.85
C HIS A 305 31.51 4.78 27.51
N ILE A 306 30.24 4.42 27.24
CA ILE A 306 29.82 3.86 25.95
C ILE A 306 29.60 4.91 24.86
N ILE A 307 29.52 6.20 25.21
CA ILE A 307 29.17 7.28 24.27
C ILE A 307 30.09 7.32 23.04
N PRO A 308 31.43 7.22 23.15
CA PRO A 308 32.30 7.24 21.97
C PRO A 308 32.03 6.10 20.99
N ALA A 309 31.77 4.90 21.50
CA ALA A 309 31.47 3.72 20.68
C ALA A 309 30.10 3.85 19.99
N VAL A 310 29.10 4.36 20.71
CA VAL A 310 27.76 4.59 20.13
C VAL A 310 27.82 5.67 19.04
N LYS A 311 28.52 6.79 19.29
CA LYS A 311 28.70 7.86 18.29
C LYS A 311 29.41 7.36 17.02
N SER A 312 30.41 6.49 17.15
CA SER A 312 31.12 5.95 15.97
C SER A 312 30.23 5.05 15.12
N GLN A 313 29.39 4.21 15.73
CA GLN A 313 28.42 3.38 15.00
C GLN A 313 27.35 4.23 14.31
N LEU A 314 26.77 5.21 15.01
CA LEU A 314 25.81 6.15 14.41
C LEU A 314 26.43 6.94 13.24
N THR A 315 27.68 7.35 13.36
CA THR A 315 28.45 8.00 12.29
C THR A 315 28.53 7.12 11.05
N LEU A 316 28.82 5.82 11.21
CA LEU A 316 28.88 4.87 10.10
C LEU A 316 27.50 4.63 9.46
N LEU A 317 26.45 4.51 10.27
CA LEU A 317 25.07 4.36 9.78
C LEU A 317 24.64 5.56 8.95
N VAL A 318 24.84 6.77 9.46
CA VAL A 318 24.55 8.01 8.72
C VAL A 318 25.38 8.09 7.45
N ARG A 319 26.69 7.82 7.54
CA ARG A 319 27.59 7.87 6.39
C ARG A 319 27.12 6.95 5.25
N ALA A 320 26.74 5.72 5.59
CA ALA A 320 26.26 4.74 4.62
C ALA A 320 24.88 5.09 4.04
N MET A 321 24.03 5.77 4.81
CA MET A 321 22.66 6.08 4.40
C MET A 321 22.58 7.35 3.53
N TYR A 322 23.23 8.43 3.94
CA TYR A 322 23.15 9.71 3.23
C TYR A 322 24.38 10.60 3.41
N SER A 323 25.52 10.06 3.85
CA SER A 323 26.78 10.78 4.11
C SER A 323 26.72 11.80 5.26
N ASN A 324 25.94 12.87 5.13
CA ASN A 324 25.73 13.91 6.14
C ASN A 324 24.37 14.61 5.92
N PRO A 325 23.77 15.19 6.97
CA PRO A 325 22.43 15.76 6.87
C PRO A 325 22.43 17.18 6.26
N PRO A 326 21.28 17.67 5.74
CA PRO A 326 21.17 19.00 5.12
C PRO A 326 21.22 20.13 6.16
N VAL A 327 21.82 21.27 5.81
CA VAL A 327 22.08 22.37 6.76
C VAL A 327 20.96 23.41 6.86
N HIS A 328 20.13 23.59 5.82
CA HIS A 328 19.20 24.75 5.76
C HIS A 328 18.15 24.73 6.87
N GLY A 329 17.32 23.69 6.92
CA GLY A 329 16.36 23.50 8.03
C GLY A 329 17.02 23.45 9.41
N ALA A 330 18.27 22.96 9.49
CA ALA A 330 19.04 22.92 10.73
C ALA A 330 19.36 24.32 11.25
N ARG A 331 19.78 25.23 10.37
CA ARG A 331 20.03 26.65 10.70
C ARG A 331 18.76 27.32 11.19
N ILE A 332 17.63 27.12 10.49
CA ILE A 332 16.35 27.71 10.89
C ILE A 332 15.99 27.30 12.32
N VAL A 333 15.92 26.00 12.58
CA VAL A 333 15.54 25.50 13.92
C VAL A 333 16.56 25.92 14.97
N SER A 334 17.86 25.84 14.67
CA SER A 334 18.91 26.25 15.61
C SER A 334 18.85 27.73 15.96
N MET A 335 18.63 28.61 14.98
CA MET A 335 18.55 30.05 15.23
C MET A 335 17.32 30.40 16.07
N VAL A 336 16.18 29.76 15.79
CA VAL A 336 14.96 29.96 16.58
C VAL A 336 15.12 29.44 18.01
N LEU A 337 15.59 28.21 18.18
CA LEU A 337 15.66 27.58 19.52
C LEU A 337 16.76 28.17 20.42
N ASN A 338 17.83 28.73 19.85
CA ASN A 338 18.93 29.32 20.62
C ASN A 338 18.81 30.84 20.82
N ASN A 339 17.78 31.49 20.27
CA ASN A 339 17.52 32.91 20.48
C ASN A 339 16.20 33.08 21.24
N GLN A 340 16.26 33.67 22.45
CA GLN A 340 15.08 33.79 23.31
C GLN A 340 13.91 34.50 22.61
N ASN A 341 14.16 35.59 21.89
CA ASN A 341 13.09 36.35 21.23
C ASN A 341 12.43 35.55 20.10
N LEU A 342 13.24 34.90 19.25
CA LEU A 342 12.71 34.03 18.20
C LEU A 342 11.99 32.81 18.76
N PHE A 343 12.47 32.27 19.89
CA PHE A 343 11.83 31.15 20.58
C PHE A 343 10.45 31.53 21.13
N GLU A 344 10.30 32.72 21.72
CA GLU A 344 8.99 33.23 22.15
C GLU A 344 8.04 33.43 20.96
N GLU A 345 8.49 34.08 19.88
CA GLU A 345 7.69 34.24 18.65
C GLU A 345 7.25 32.88 18.06
N TRP A 346 8.13 31.88 18.11
CA TRP A 346 7.80 30.53 17.68
C TRP A 346 6.74 29.89 18.57
N LYS A 347 6.83 30.04 19.89
CA LYS A 347 5.78 29.54 20.82
C LYS A 347 4.43 30.19 20.57
N GLU A 348 4.39 31.47 20.22
CA GLU A 348 3.14 32.15 19.82
C GLU A 348 2.55 31.54 18.53
N CYS A 349 3.41 31.22 17.55
CA CYS A 349 2.99 30.52 16.33
C CYS A 349 2.42 29.13 16.65
N ILE A 350 3.07 28.37 17.54
CA ILE A 350 2.60 27.05 18.01
C ILE A 350 1.22 27.18 18.64
N LYS A 351 1.05 28.12 19.58
CA LYS A 351 -0.22 28.36 20.25
C LYS A 351 -1.33 28.71 19.25
N THR A 352 -1.04 29.59 18.29
CA THR A 352 -1.98 29.95 17.22
C THR A 352 -2.47 28.72 16.44
N MET A 353 -1.55 27.82 16.06
CA MET A 353 -1.92 26.59 15.35
C MET A 353 -2.76 25.65 16.21
N ALA A 354 -2.36 25.45 17.47
CA ALA A 354 -3.06 24.57 18.41
C ALA A 354 -4.47 25.09 18.70
N ASP A 355 -4.62 26.38 19.00
CA ASP A 355 -5.90 27.03 19.30
C ASP A 355 -6.87 26.90 18.10
N ARG A 356 -6.37 27.06 16.86
CA ARG A 356 -7.19 26.85 15.66
C ARG A 356 -7.68 25.41 15.53
N ILE A 357 -6.83 24.43 15.82
CA ILE A 357 -7.20 23.01 15.75
C ILE A 357 -8.27 22.70 16.81
N LEU A 358 -8.11 23.20 18.03
CA LEU A 358 -9.09 23.03 19.10
C LEU A 358 -10.43 23.68 18.74
N LEU A 359 -10.42 24.85 18.10
CA LEU A 359 -11.61 25.49 17.57
C LEU A 359 -12.31 24.60 16.52
N MET A 360 -11.56 24.07 15.54
CA MET A 360 -12.14 23.19 14.51
C MET A 360 -12.71 21.89 15.08
N ARG A 361 -12.06 21.30 16.10
CA ARG A 361 -12.59 20.13 16.84
C ARG A 361 -13.93 20.44 17.50
N LYS A 362 -13.98 21.56 18.23
CA LYS A 362 -15.20 22.01 18.90
C LYS A 362 -16.31 22.26 17.89
N MET A 363 -16.04 23.04 16.84
CA MET A 363 -17.03 23.36 15.82
C MET A 363 -17.56 22.11 15.11
N LEU A 364 -16.70 21.16 14.73
CA LEU A 364 -17.15 19.92 14.10
C LEU A 364 -18.06 19.11 15.03
N ARG A 365 -17.65 18.92 16.29
CA ARG A 365 -18.48 18.20 17.28
C ARG A 365 -19.81 18.90 17.48
N ASP A 366 -19.80 20.21 17.72
CA ASP A 366 -21.02 20.98 18.00
C ASP A 366 -22.00 20.91 16.83
N GLN A 367 -21.51 21.00 15.59
CA GLN A 367 -22.33 20.82 14.39
C GLN A 367 -22.93 19.40 14.29
N LEU A 368 -22.14 18.35 14.54
CA LEU A 368 -22.63 16.96 14.52
C LEU A 368 -23.72 16.73 15.58
N VAL A 369 -23.57 17.32 16.77
CA VAL A 369 -24.56 17.28 17.85
C VAL A 369 -25.83 18.04 17.46
N THR A 370 -25.70 19.24 16.90
CA THR A 370 -26.85 20.04 16.42
C THR A 370 -27.63 19.30 15.33
N LEU A 371 -26.94 18.60 14.43
CA LEU A 371 -27.56 17.77 13.39
C LEU A 371 -28.16 16.46 13.92
N GLN A 372 -27.98 16.14 15.21
CA GLN A 372 -28.36 14.86 15.81
C GLN A 372 -27.77 13.66 15.06
N THR A 373 -26.51 13.80 14.63
CA THR A 373 -25.82 12.78 13.84
C THR A 373 -25.73 11.47 14.63
N PRO A 374 -26.11 10.31 14.06
CA PRO A 374 -26.05 9.03 14.76
C PRO A 374 -24.67 8.74 15.37
N GLY A 375 -24.66 8.25 16.61
CA GLY A 375 -23.45 7.89 17.37
C GLY A 375 -22.97 8.96 18.36
N ASN A 376 -21.90 8.63 19.11
CA ASN A 376 -21.25 9.55 20.05
C ASN A 376 -20.03 10.22 19.40
N TRP A 377 -19.95 11.55 19.44
CA TRP A 377 -18.89 12.36 18.83
C TRP A 377 -18.00 13.11 19.84
N ASP A 378 -18.10 12.82 21.13
CA ASP A 378 -17.34 13.47 22.21
C ASP A 378 -15.82 13.24 22.10
N HIS A 379 -15.41 12.14 21.48
CA HIS A 379 -14.01 11.81 21.27
C HIS A 379 -13.29 12.85 20.40
N ILE A 380 -13.97 13.55 19.48
CA ILE A 380 -13.36 14.58 18.62
C ILE A 380 -12.70 15.69 19.46
N THR A 381 -13.31 16.08 20.57
CA THR A 381 -12.80 17.12 21.48
C THR A 381 -11.88 16.58 22.57
N LYS A 382 -11.88 15.26 22.82
CA LYS A 382 -10.94 14.60 23.75
C LYS A 382 -9.61 14.28 23.08
N GLN A 383 -9.65 14.02 21.78
CA GLN A 383 -8.47 13.84 20.94
C GLN A 383 -7.70 15.16 20.78
N ILE A 384 -6.39 15.06 20.65
CA ILE A 384 -5.43 16.16 20.55
C ILE A 384 -4.58 16.10 19.28
N GLY A 385 -3.92 17.21 18.97
CA GLY A 385 -3.04 17.33 17.80
C GLY A 385 -3.78 17.34 16.45
N MET A 386 -3.05 16.99 15.39
CA MET A 386 -3.49 17.21 14.00
C MET A 386 -4.65 16.31 13.57
N PHE A 387 -4.75 15.09 14.09
CA PHE A 387 -5.64 14.07 13.55
C PHE A 387 -6.79 13.74 14.50
N SER A 388 -7.94 13.41 13.90
CA SER A 388 -9.06 12.81 14.60
C SER A 388 -9.40 11.48 13.94
N PHE A 389 -9.60 10.46 14.75
CA PHE A 389 -10.11 9.18 14.28
C PHE A 389 -11.61 9.15 14.51
N THR A 390 -12.35 9.27 13.42
CA THR A 390 -13.79 9.55 13.45
C THR A 390 -14.61 8.33 13.86
N GLY A 391 -14.10 7.12 13.63
CA GLY A 391 -14.85 5.88 13.75
C GLY A 391 -15.80 5.63 12.56
N LEU A 392 -15.68 6.42 11.48
CA LEU A 392 -16.39 6.17 10.25
C LEU A 392 -15.89 4.89 9.58
N THR A 393 -16.83 4.07 9.11
CA THR A 393 -16.54 2.84 8.39
C THR A 393 -16.01 3.14 6.98
N PRO A 394 -15.29 2.21 6.34
CA PRO A 394 -14.87 2.37 4.96
C PRO A 394 -16.02 2.72 3.99
N VAL A 395 -17.22 2.16 4.21
CA VAL A 395 -18.40 2.44 3.37
C VAL A 395 -18.87 3.89 3.54
N GLN A 396 -18.87 4.41 4.77
CA GLN A 396 -19.18 5.82 5.04
C GLN A 396 -18.12 6.75 4.44
N VAL A 397 -16.85 6.37 4.51
CA VAL A 397 -15.75 7.14 3.88
C VAL A 397 -15.87 7.16 2.35
N ASP A 398 -16.20 6.01 1.74
CA ASP A 398 -16.41 5.90 0.30
C ASP A 398 -17.61 6.77 -0.14
N HIS A 399 -18.68 6.81 0.67
CA HIS A 399 -19.84 7.70 0.46
C HIS A 399 -19.47 9.19 0.55
N LEU A 400 -18.73 9.58 1.59
CA LEU A 400 -18.21 10.94 1.74
C LEU A 400 -17.37 11.40 0.55
N THR A 401 -16.51 10.51 0.05
CA THR A 401 -15.64 10.81 -1.08
C THR A 401 -16.44 10.95 -2.37
N ARG A 402 -17.34 10.01 -2.65
CA ARG A 402 -18.09 9.96 -3.91
C ARG A 402 -19.20 11.00 -4.03
N GLU A 403 -20.01 11.14 -2.99
CA GLU A 403 -21.24 11.92 -3.05
C GLU A 403 -21.03 13.36 -2.55
N HIS A 404 -20.05 13.56 -1.66
CA HIS A 404 -19.80 14.85 -1.01
C HIS A 404 -18.42 15.43 -1.31
N HIS A 405 -17.57 14.74 -2.08
CA HIS A 405 -16.22 15.22 -2.42
C HIS A 405 -15.38 15.57 -1.17
N VAL A 406 -15.58 14.83 -0.07
CA VAL A 406 -14.81 14.96 1.18
C VAL A 406 -13.81 13.82 1.24
N TYR A 407 -12.53 14.16 1.10
CA TYR A 407 -11.43 13.20 0.97
C TYR A 407 -10.74 12.97 2.32
N LEU A 408 -10.80 11.74 2.82
CA LEU A 408 -10.20 11.28 4.08
C LEU A 408 -9.62 9.87 3.91
N LEU A 409 -8.82 9.41 4.88
CA LEU A 409 -8.33 8.03 4.81
C LEU A 409 -9.48 7.04 5.07
N ARG A 410 -9.39 5.87 4.42
CA ARG A 410 -10.44 4.84 4.45
C ARG A 410 -10.65 4.22 5.82
N ASN A 411 -9.68 4.37 6.72
CA ASN A 411 -9.80 3.99 8.14
C ASN A 411 -10.54 5.04 9.00
N GLY A 412 -11.03 6.14 8.40
CA GLY A 412 -11.76 7.19 9.11
C GLY A 412 -10.88 8.25 9.77
N ARG A 413 -9.55 8.25 9.54
CA ARG A 413 -8.68 9.34 9.99
C ARG A 413 -8.93 10.60 9.18
N ILE A 414 -9.19 11.71 9.87
CA ILE A 414 -9.24 13.06 9.30
C ILE A 414 -8.11 13.93 9.86
N ASN A 415 -7.62 14.87 9.04
CA ASN A 415 -6.78 15.98 9.46
C ASN A 415 -7.67 17.17 9.84
N MET A 416 -7.66 17.56 11.12
CA MET A 416 -8.41 18.72 11.64
C MET A 416 -7.94 20.04 11.02
N CYS A 417 -6.71 20.09 10.50
CA CYS A 417 -6.21 21.26 9.80
C CYS A 417 -6.84 21.48 8.41
N GLY A 418 -7.51 20.47 7.84
CA GLY A 418 -8.28 20.64 6.60
C GLY A 418 -9.64 21.30 6.81
N LEU A 419 -10.09 21.43 8.06
CA LEU A 419 -11.33 22.14 8.37
C LEU A 419 -11.09 23.64 8.49
N THR A 420 -12.12 24.40 8.14
CA THR A 420 -12.19 25.87 8.22
C THR A 420 -13.56 26.26 8.76
N THR A 421 -13.69 27.48 9.29
CA THR A 421 -15.00 28.03 9.66
C THR A 421 -15.97 28.06 8.47
N ALA A 422 -15.45 28.15 7.24
CA ALA A 422 -16.23 28.12 6.01
C ALA A 422 -16.71 26.71 5.58
N ASN A 423 -15.94 25.65 5.88
CA ASN A 423 -16.24 24.30 5.39
C ASN A 423 -16.75 23.32 6.46
N VAL A 424 -16.57 23.62 7.75
CA VAL A 424 -16.88 22.67 8.84
C VAL A 424 -18.35 22.27 8.90
N GLU A 425 -19.26 23.20 8.59
CA GLU A 425 -20.70 22.90 8.52
C GLU A 425 -21.01 21.95 7.34
N TYR A 426 -20.37 22.15 6.19
CA TYR A 426 -20.52 21.27 5.03
C TYR A 426 -20.04 19.86 5.34
N VAL A 427 -18.86 19.74 5.97
CA VAL A 427 -18.31 18.44 6.37
C VAL A 427 -19.21 17.75 7.40
N ALA A 428 -19.72 18.48 8.39
CA ALA A 428 -20.64 17.91 9.39
C ALA A 428 -21.93 17.38 8.74
N LYS A 429 -22.51 18.11 7.79
CA LYS A 429 -23.68 17.68 7.01
C LYS A 429 -23.39 16.44 6.18
N ALA A 430 -22.23 16.38 5.52
CA ALA A 430 -21.80 15.21 4.75
C ALA A 430 -21.63 13.97 5.64
N ILE A 431 -21.02 14.12 6.83
CA ILE A 431 -20.89 13.04 7.82
C ILE A 431 -22.26 12.57 8.30
N ASN A 432 -23.17 13.51 8.60
CA ASN A 432 -24.54 13.18 9.01
C ASN A 432 -25.28 12.36 7.93
N ASP A 433 -25.18 12.78 6.66
CA ASP A 433 -25.76 12.06 5.54
C ASP A 433 -25.15 10.66 5.37
N ALA A 434 -23.82 10.52 5.46
CA ALA A 434 -23.15 9.21 5.40
C ALA A 434 -23.61 8.28 6.53
N CYS A 435 -23.80 8.80 7.74
CA CYS A 435 -24.32 8.03 8.86
C CYS A 435 -25.81 7.68 8.70
N GLY A 436 -26.63 8.61 8.22
CA GLY A 436 -28.08 8.43 8.08
C GLY A 436 -28.51 7.56 6.89
N SER A 437 -27.91 7.77 5.72
CA SER A 437 -28.21 7.00 4.49
C SER A 437 -27.88 5.51 4.65
N ILE A 438 -26.79 5.19 5.34
CA ILE A 438 -26.35 3.81 5.59
C ILE A 438 -27.14 3.18 6.75
N ALA A 439 -27.51 3.94 7.78
CA ALA A 439 -28.42 3.45 8.83
C ALA A 439 -29.81 3.10 8.26
N ASN A 440 -30.34 3.89 7.33
CA ASN A 440 -31.59 3.59 6.63
C ASN A 440 -31.48 2.39 5.69
N ASN A 441 -30.33 2.17 5.05
CA ASN A 441 -30.07 0.97 4.25
C ASN A 441 -29.86 -0.29 5.13
N MET A 442 -29.36 -0.16 6.35
CA MET A 442 -29.33 -1.27 7.32
C MET A 442 -30.73 -1.55 7.90
N ALA A 443 -31.54 -0.53 8.17
CA ALA A 443 -32.92 -0.69 8.64
C ALA A 443 -33.87 -1.27 7.57
N THR A 444 -33.61 -1.02 6.28
CA THR A 444 -34.41 -1.55 5.16
C THR A 444 -33.86 -2.86 4.58
N SER A 445 -32.61 -3.26 4.89
CA SER A 445 -32.03 -4.53 4.42
C SER A 445 -32.33 -5.74 5.30
N HIS A 446 -33.02 -5.57 6.43
CA HIS A 446 -33.53 -6.70 7.23
C HIS A 446 -34.63 -7.53 6.54
N THR A 447 -34.99 -7.25 5.28
CA THR A 447 -35.95 -8.07 4.51
C THR A 447 -35.59 -8.32 3.03
N ALA A 448 -34.46 -7.83 2.52
CA ALA A 448 -34.03 -8.09 1.15
C ALA A 448 -32.60 -8.62 1.09
N GLY A 449 -32.44 -9.95 1.10
CA GLY A 449 -31.13 -10.59 1.00
C GLY A 449 -30.37 -10.21 -0.27
N MET A 450 -29.04 -10.11 -0.17
CA MET A 450 -28.13 -9.76 -1.28
C MET A 450 -28.33 -10.65 -2.51
N LYS A 451 -28.28 -10.09 -3.71
CA LYS A 451 -28.57 -10.81 -4.96
C LYS A 451 -27.35 -11.59 -5.48
N ASP A 452 -27.61 -12.67 -6.21
CA ASP A 452 -26.58 -13.47 -6.87
C ASP A 452 -25.72 -12.60 -7.80
N GLY A 453 -24.40 -12.73 -7.75
CA GLY A 453 -23.45 -11.94 -8.53
C GLY A 453 -23.03 -10.59 -7.91
N GLU A 454 -23.48 -10.24 -6.71
CA GLU A 454 -23.00 -9.05 -6.00
C GLU A 454 -21.59 -9.24 -5.43
N VAL A 455 -20.79 -8.16 -5.44
CA VAL A 455 -19.43 -8.18 -4.89
C VAL A 455 -19.50 -8.05 -3.37
N VAL A 456 -18.84 -8.96 -2.66
CA VAL A 456 -18.74 -8.97 -1.20
C VAL A 456 -17.27 -9.02 -0.78
N ILE A 457 -16.99 -8.50 0.42
CA ILE A 457 -15.65 -8.46 1.03
C ILE A 457 -15.68 -9.23 2.36
N PRO A 458 -14.54 -9.68 2.90
CA PRO A 458 -14.49 -10.35 4.20
C PRO A 458 -15.19 -9.52 5.27
N GLY A 459 -16.09 -10.15 6.05
CA GLY A 459 -16.88 -9.50 7.09
C GLY A 459 -18.27 -9.01 6.66
N TYR A 460 -18.62 -9.09 5.37
CA TYR A 460 -19.97 -8.74 4.91
C TYR A 460 -21.01 -9.81 5.31
N VAL A 461 -22.09 -9.39 5.97
CA VAL A 461 -23.25 -10.26 6.25
C VAL A 461 -24.06 -10.43 4.97
N ILE A 462 -24.25 -11.68 4.54
CA ILE A 462 -24.91 -12.02 3.26
C ILE A 462 -26.40 -12.30 3.48
N CYS A 463 -26.72 -13.19 4.43
CA CYS A 463 -28.09 -13.58 4.81
C CYS A 463 -28.08 -14.37 6.12
N SER A 464 -29.24 -14.57 6.73
CA SER A 464 -29.39 -15.39 7.93
C SER A 464 -29.11 -16.87 7.64
N PHE A 465 -28.48 -17.57 8.59
CA PHE A 465 -28.31 -19.01 8.55
C PHE A 465 -29.59 -19.68 9.05
N ASP A 466 -30.35 -20.31 8.15
CA ASP A 466 -31.60 -21.00 8.45
C ASP A 466 -31.66 -22.37 7.73
N ASP A 467 -32.77 -23.10 7.90
CA ASP A 467 -32.94 -24.42 7.24
C ASP A 467 -32.90 -24.36 5.71
N ARG A 468 -33.08 -23.16 5.13
CA ARG A 468 -33.08 -22.88 3.70
C ARG A 468 -31.73 -22.36 3.20
N HIS A 469 -30.85 -21.80 4.04
CA HIS A 469 -29.59 -21.18 3.61
C HIS A 469 -28.39 -21.75 4.38
N LYS A 470 -27.45 -22.35 3.65
CA LYS A 470 -26.21 -22.90 4.22
C LYS A 470 -24.98 -22.15 3.73
N SER A 471 -23.99 -21.98 4.60
CA SER A 471 -22.68 -21.41 4.26
C SER A 471 -21.84 -22.41 3.44
N GLY A 472 -21.22 -21.94 2.36
CA GLY A 472 -20.29 -22.67 1.51
C GLY A 472 -18.97 -21.92 1.32
N GLN A 473 -18.20 -22.27 0.27
CA GLN A 473 -16.82 -21.78 0.09
C GLN A 473 -16.76 -20.24 0.03
N GLY A 474 -15.80 -19.65 0.75
CA GLY A 474 -15.64 -18.18 0.80
C GLY A 474 -16.65 -17.46 1.69
N SER A 475 -17.44 -18.21 2.46
CA SER A 475 -18.31 -17.71 3.54
C SER A 475 -18.12 -18.53 4.83
N TYR A 476 -18.62 -18.04 5.96
CA TYR A 476 -18.67 -18.73 7.26
C TYR A 476 -19.89 -18.28 8.06
N VAL A 477 -20.27 -19.02 9.10
CA VAL A 477 -21.39 -18.65 9.97
C VAL A 477 -20.86 -17.93 11.21
N GLN A 478 -21.40 -16.75 11.49
CA GLN A 478 -21.12 -15.98 12.71
C GLN A 478 -22.44 -15.44 13.26
N ASN A 479 -22.72 -15.69 14.54
CA ASN A 479 -23.93 -15.20 15.24
C ASN A 479 -25.27 -15.53 14.55
N GLY A 480 -25.38 -16.69 13.88
CA GLY A 480 -26.60 -17.08 13.16
C GLY A 480 -26.76 -16.44 11.79
N GLU A 481 -25.72 -15.80 11.27
CA GLU A 481 -25.68 -15.18 9.95
C GLU A 481 -24.54 -15.76 9.11
N ILE A 482 -24.73 -15.82 7.79
CA ILE A 482 -23.71 -16.21 6.82
C ILE A 482 -22.94 -14.96 6.41
N VAL A 483 -21.64 -14.97 6.69
CA VAL A 483 -20.70 -13.86 6.49
C VAL A 483 -19.65 -14.24 5.45
N ALA A 484 -19.26 -13.31 4.58
CA ALA A 484 -18.17 -13.52 3.62
C ALA A 484 -16.81 -13.64 4.33
N SER A 485 -15.99 -14.62 3.97
CA SER A 485 -14.61 -14.80 4.47
C SER A 485 -13.54 -14.31 3.48
N VAL A 486 -13.91 -14.11 2.21
CA VAL A 486 -13.01 -13.69 1.13
C VAL A 486 -13.63 -12.57 0.30
N VAL A 487 -12.81 -11.79 -0.40
CA VAL A 487 -13.30 -10.85 -1.43
C VAL A 487 -13.73 -11.66 -2.65
N GLY A 488 -14.93 -11.45 -3.17
CA GLY A 488 -15.42 -12.14 -4.35
C GLY A 488 -16.86 -11.81 -4.70
N TYR A 489 -17.46 -12.61 -5.57
CA TYR A 489 -18.83 -12.49 -6.02
C TYR A 489 -19.68 -13.56 -5.35
N LEU A 490 -20.83 -13.14 -4.82
CA LEU A 490 -21.82 -14.01 -4.22
C LEU A 490 -22.35 -14.99 -5.28
N THR A 491 -22.36 -16.28 -4.95
CA THR A 491 -22.95 -17.36 -5.75
C THR A 491 -23.93 -18.14 -4.89
N ARG A 492 -25.19 -18.28 -5.32
CA ARG A 492 -26.21 -19.10 -4.67
C ARG A 492 -26.49 -20.35 -5.50
N THR A 493 -26.27 -21.53 -4.92
CA THR A 493 -26.52 -22.82 -5.58
C THR A 493 -27.67 -23.54 -4.88
N GLU A 494 -28.74 -23.86 -5.59
CA GLU A 494 -29.84 -24.66 -5.03
C GLU A 494 -29.48 -26.15 -5.03
N LEU A 495 -29.61 -26.79 -3.85
CA LEU A 495 -29.39 -28.20 -3.61
C LEU A 495 -30.59 -28.74 -2.82
N GLU A 496 -31.41 -29.60 -3.44
CA GLU A 496 -32.44 -30.41 -2.77
C GLU A 496 -33.25 -29.66 -1.69
N GLN A 497 -33.81 -28.49 -2.06
CA GLN A 497 -34.59 -27.56 -1.22
C GLN A 497 -33.80 -26.64 -0.26
N LYS A 498 -32.47 -26.53 -0.42
CA LYS A 498 -31.60 -25.61 0.33
C LYS A 498 -30.71 -24.80 -0.61
N SER A 499 -30.47 -23.54 -0.28
CA SER A 499 -29.58 -22.61 -0.99
C SER A 499 -28.20 -22.59 -0.32
N LEU A 500 -27.18 -23.06 -1.03
CA LEU A 500 -25.79 -22.95 -0.63
C LEU A 500 -25.23 -21.59 -1.05
N ILE A 501 -24.66 -20.86 -0.10
CA ILE A 501 -24.17 -19.49 -0.25
C ILE A 501 -22.64 -19.49 -0.30
N GLU A 502 -22.06 -19.06 -1.42
CA GLU A 502 -20.61 -19.06 -1.64
C GLU A 502 -20.11 -17.70 -2.12
N VAL A 503 -18.82 -17.41 -1.91
CA VAL A 503 -18.16 -16.21 -2.41
C VAL A 503 -16.95 -16.62 -3.25
N ARG A 504 -17.01 -16.31 -4.55
CA ARG A 504 -16.00 -16.75 -5.54
C ARG A 504 -15.23 -15.58 -6.13
N ARG A 505 -13.90 -15.67 -6.21
CA ARG A 505 -13.07 -14.64 -6.88
C ARG A 505 -13.29 -14.71 -8.40
N LYS A 506 -13.58 -13.58 -9.05
CA LYS A 506 -13.65 -13.50 -10.52
C LYS A 506 -12.25 -13.38 -11.10
N ASN A 507 -11.56 -14.51 -11.20
CA ASN A 507 -10.54 -14.85 -12.21
C ASN A 507 -9.81 -16.15 -11.89
N GLU A 508 -10.54 -17.24 -11.67
CA GLU A 508 -9.94 -18.57 -11.57
C GLU A 508 -10.78 -19.59 -12.30
N ARG A 509 -10.70 -19.59 -13.64
CA ARG A 509 -10.93 -20.82 -14.40
C ARG A 509 -9.56 -21.42 -14.68
N ASN A 510 -9.10 -22.33 -13.82
CA ASN A 510 -8.05 -23.27 -14.20
C ASN A 510 -8.65 -24.22 -15.23
N ILE A 511 -8.69 -23.79 -16.49
CA ILE A 511 -9.21 -24.61 -17.59
C ILE A 511 -8.19 -25.72 -17.87
N VAL A 512 -8.60 -26.96 -17.63
CA VAL A 512 -7.80 -28.14 -17.95
C VAL A 512 -8.07 -28.52 -19.42
N PRO A 513 -7.04 -28.74 -20.25
CA PRO A 513 -7.22 -29.17 -21.64
C PRO A 513 -8.05 -30.46 -21.72
N SER A 514 -9.13 -30.46 -22.49
CA SER A 514 -9.96 -31.63 -22.73
C SER A 514 -9.85 -32.12 -24.17
N VAL A 515 -10.13 -33.40 -24.41
CA VAL A 515 -10.13 -33.98 -25.76
C VAL A 515 -11.06 -33.18 -26.67
N GLY A 516 -10.58 -32.85 -27.87
CA GLY A 516 -11.27 -32.02 -28.85
C GLY A 516 -10.99 -30.52 -28.74
N ASN A 517 -10.37 -30.03 -27.65
CA ASN A 517 -10.01 -28.62 -27.55
C ASN A 517 -8.87 -28.26 -28.51
N ILE A 518 -8.98 -27.08 -29.14
CA ILE A 518 -7.87 -26.45 -29.85
C ILE A 518 -7.01 -25.75 -28.81
N VAL A 519 -5.71 -26.03 -28.85
CA VAL A 519 -4.70 -25.51 -27.94
C VAL A 519 -3.61 -24.78 -28.71
N THR A 520 -3.09 -23.72 -28.11
CA THR A 520 -1.88 -23.06 -28.58
C THR A 520 -0.71 -23.63 -27.80
N VAL A 521 0.29 -24.13 -28.52
CA VAL A 521 1.44 -24.79 -27.91
C VAL A 521 2.75 -24.20 -28.40
N ARG A 522 3.76 -24.21 -27.54
CA ARG A 522 5.15 -23.89 -27.88
C ARG A 522 5.95 -25.18 -28.00
N ILE A 523 6.65 -25.36 -29.11
CA ILE A 523 7.55 -26.50 -29.30
C ILE A 523 8.79 -26.32 -28.41
N LEU A 524 9.06 -27.29 -27.54
CA LEU A 524 10.23 -27.28 -26.65
C LEU A 524 11.39 -28.06 -27.26
N ASN A 525 11.11 -29.24 -27.81
CA ASN A 525 12.11 -30.12 -28.39
C ASN A 525 11.50 -30.98 -29.50
N VAL A 526 12.26 -31.25 -30.56
CA VAL A 526 11.85 -31.99 -31.76
C VAL A 526 12.73 -33.24 -31.92
N ASN A 527 12.12 -34.42 -31.81
CA ASN A 527 12.77 -35.70 -32.10
C ASN A 527 12.25 -36.27 -33.43
N PRO A 528 12.94 -37.26 -34.04
CA PRO A 528 12.48 -37.88 -35.29
C PRO A 528 11.10 -38.56 -35.22
N ARG A 529 10.66 -38.97 -34.02
CA ARG A 529 9.36 -39.65 -33.79
C ARG A 529 8.28 -38.77 -33.17
N PHE A 530 8.64 -37.71 -32.43
CA PHE A 530 7.67 -36.85 -31.72
C PHE A 530 8.28 -35.49 -31.34
N CYS A 531 7.43 -34.51 -31.04
CA CYS A 531 7.79 -33.23 -30.44
C CYS A 531 7.25 -33.14 -29.01
N LYS A 532 8.07 -32.62 -28.10
CA LYS A 532 7.62 -32.17 -26.77
C LYS A 532 7.18 -30.72 -26.89
N CYS A 533 6.02 -30.39 -26.32
CA CYS A 533 5.48 -29.05 -26.35
C CYS A 533 4.88 -28.64 -25.00
N ALA A 534 4.81 -27.33 -24.79
CA ALA A 534 4.12 -26.72 -23.65
C ALA A 534 2.81 -26.09 -24.14
N ILE A 535 1.69 -26.51 -23.57
CA ILE A 535 0.38 -25.93 -23.82
C ILE A 535 0.32 -24.61 -23.05
N VAL A 536 0.17 -23.50 -23.78
CA VAL A 536 0.14 -22.15 -23.20
C VAL A 536 -1.27 -21.56 -23.18
N CYS A 537 -2.15 -22.00 -24.10
CA CYS A 537 -3.55 -21.60 -24.13
C CYS A 537 -4.45 -22.80 -24.44
N VAL A 538 -5.65 -22.81 -23.85
CA VAL A 538 -6.76 -23.68 -24.23
C VAL A 538 -7.84 -22.79 -24.82
N GLN A 539 -8.16 -22.98 -26.10
CA GLN A 539 -9.05 -22.10 -26.86
C GLN A 539 -8.59 -20.63 -26.74
N GLU A 540 -9.40 -19.79 -26.10
CA GLU A 540 -9.14 -18.35 -25.91
C GLU A 540 -8.54 -18.02 -24.53
N THR A 541 -8.37 -19.01 -23.65
CA THR A 541 -7.90 -18.78 -22.27
C THR A 541 -6.42 -19.09 -22.13
N MET A 542 -5.65 -18.11 -21.65
CA MET A 542 -4.23 -18.27 -21.32
C MET A 542 -4.06 -18.99 -19.99
N LEU A 543 -3.14 -19.94 -19.94
CA LEU A 543 -2.85 -20.72 -18.74
C LEU A 543 -1.76 -20.06 -17.91
N ARG A 544 -1.94 -20.03 -16.58
CA ARG A 544 -0.90 -19.57 -15.62
C ARG A 544 0.25 -20.57 -15.52
N GLU A 545 -0.06 -21.86 -15.60
CA GLU A 545 0.91 -22.95 -15.65
C GLU A 545 0.72 -23.76 -16.93
N THR A 546 1.82 -24.11 -17.60
CA THR A 546 1.75 -24.84 -18.87
C THR A 546 1.52 -26.32 -18.66
N PHE A 547 0.60 -26.92 -19.42
CA PHE A 547 0.50 -28.38 -19.48
C PHE A 547 1.52 -28.97 -20.47
N ARG A 548 1.97 -30.20 -20.20
CA ARG A 548 2.87 -30.92 -21.10
C ARG A 548 2.06 -31.52 -22.25
N GLY A 549 2.48 -31.27 -23.48
CA GLY A 549 1.91 -31.87 -24.67
C GLY A 549 2.94 -32.68 -25.47
N MET A 550 2.47 -33.64 -26.24
CA MET A 550 3.27 -34.45 -27.15
C MET A 550 2.59 -34.55 -28.49
N LEU A 551 3.34 -34.28 -29.56
CA LEU A 551 2.87 -34.36 -30.94
C LEU A 551 3.69 -35.41 -31.67
N ARG A 552 3.07 -36.54 -32.04
CA ARG A 552 3.77 -37.69 -32.64
C ARG A 552 3.77 -37.59 -34.16
N LYS A 553 4.70 -38.28 -34.81
CA LYS A 553 4.86 -38.28 -36.27
C LYS A 553 3.56 -38.67 -36.99
N GLU A 554 2.86 -39.67 -36.49
CA GLU A 554 1.59 -40.16 -37.01
C GLU A 554 0.43 -39.15 -36.91
N ASP A 555 0.55 -38.15 -36.03
CA ASP A 555 -0.50 -37.17 -35.73
C ASP A 555 -0.28 -35.82 -36.43
N VAL A 556 0.76 -35.70 -37.28
CA VAL A 556 1.13 -34.45 -37.98
C VAL A 556 0.29 -34.19 -39.23
N ARG A 557 -0.01 -35.25 -40.00
CA ARG A 557 -0.75 -35.18 -41.28
C ARG A 557 -1.79 -36.30 -41.35
N SER A 558 -2.93 -36.03 -41.94
CA SER A 558 -3.99 -37.03 -42.14
C SER A 558 -3.64 -38.06 -43.24
N VAL A 559 -2.85 -37.66 -44.24
CA VAL A 559 -2.42 -38.45 -45.42
C VAL A 559 -0.89 -38.54 -45.44
N GLU A 560 -0.34 -39.67 -45.90
CA GLU A 560 1.13 -39.96 -45.97
C GLU A 560 1.87 -39.86 -44.62
N ARG A 561 1.39 -40.56 -43.58
CA ARG A 561 1.96 -40.50 -42.22
C ARG A 561 3.43 -40.96 -42.15
N ASP A 562 3.82 -41.90 -43.02
CA ASP A 562 5.16 -42.50 -42.99
C ASP A 562 6.25 -41.61 -43.62
N SER A 563 5.88 -40.69 -44.52
CA SER A 563 6.82 -39.77 -45.18
C SER A 563 7.14 -38.51 -44.35
N VAL A 564 6.42 -38.28 -43.24
CA VAL A 564 6.59 -37.09 -42.39
C VAL A 564 7.97 -37.06 -41.73
N LYS A 565 8.72 -35.99 -41.98
CA LYS A 565 9.95 -35.65 -41.24
C LYS A 565 9.64 -34.55 -40.22
N MET A 566 9.71 -34.87 -38.93
CA MET A 566 9.37 -33.93 -37.84
C MET A 566 10.19 -32.63 -37.89
N GLN A 567 11.47 -32.73 -38.24
CA GLN A 567 12.40 -31.61 -38.34
C GLN A 567 12.03 -30.61 -39.46
N ASN A 568 11.31 -31.09 -40.49
CA ASN A 568 10.80 -30.25 -41.57
C ASN A 568 9.43 -29.65 -41.24
N CYS A 569 8.79 -30.11 -40.16
CA CYS A 569 7.47 -29.66 -39.75
C CYS A 569 7.54 -28.60 -38.64
N PHE A 570 8.46 -28.77 -37.69
CA PHE A 570 8.56 -27.95 -36.47
C PHE A 570 10.02 -27.72 -36.08
N ARG A 571 10.29 -26.56 -35.47
CA ARG A 571 11.54 -26.25 -34.75
C ARG A 571 11.26 -25.85 -33.30
N PRO A 572 12.23 -26.03 -32.37
CA PRO A 572 12.13 -25.48 -31.02
C PRO A 572 11.83 -23.98 -31.03
N GLY A 573 10.87 -23.54 -30.22
CA GLY A 573 10.41 -22.15 -30.16
C GLY A 573 9.18 -21.83 -31.04
N ASP A 574 8.85 -22.68 -32.02
CA ASP A 574 7.68 -22.47 -32.87
C ASP A 574 6.38 -22.47 -32.06
N ILE A 575 5.44 -21.60 -32.43
CA ILE A 575 4.08 -21.57 -31.88
C ILE A 575 3.15 -22.28 -32.86
N VAL A 576 2.50 -23.33 -32.35
CA VAL A 576 1.69 -24.27 -33.12
C VAL A 576 0.28 -24.30 -32.58
N LEU A 577 -0.72 -24.27 -33.46
CA LEU A 577 -2.09 -24.62 -33.13
C LEU A 577 -2.25 -26.12 -33.32
N ALA A 578 -2.72 -26.81 -32.28
CA ALA A 578 -2.94 -28.24 -32.30
C ALA A 578 -4.25 -28.58 -31.58
N LYS A 579 -4.78 -29.78 -31.84
CA LYS A 579 -6.00 -30.30 -31.20
C LYS A 579 -5.63 -31.38 -30.21
N VAL A 580 -6.21 -31.35 -29.02
CA VAL A 580 -6.04 -32.41 -28.02
C VAL A 580 -6.80 -33.65 -28.48
N ILE A 581 -6.10 -34.76 -28.70
CA ILE A 581 -6.68 -36.03 -29.13
C ILE A 581 -6.77 -37.07 -28.00
N GLY A 582 -6.03 -36.88 -26.92
CA GLY A 582 -6.03 -37.80 -25.79
C GLY A 582 -5.05 -37.40 -24.71
N ILE A 583 -4.95 -38.24 -23.67
CA ILE A 583 -3.95 -38.12 -22.61
C ILE A 583 -3.01 -39.32 -22.78
N GLY A 584 -1.73 -39.05 -22.98
CA GLY A 584 -0.67 -40.04 -23.08
C GLY A 584 -0.01 -40.32 -21.73
N GLU A 585 1.07 -41.12 -21.77
CA GLU A 585 1.83 -41.47 -20.57
C GLU A 585 2.44 -40.22 -19.89
N ASN A 586 2.68 -40.30 -18.58
CA ASN A 586 3.26 -39.23 -17.75
C ASN A 586 2.49 -37.90 -17.73
N ARG A 587 1.15 -37.94 -17.75
CA ARG A 587 0.26 -36.76 -17.72
C ARG A 587 0.55 -35.77 -18.86
N SER A 588 0.98 -36.28 -20.02
CA SER A 588 1.19 -35.48 -21.22
C SER A 588 -0.02 -35.58 -22.14
N TYR A 589 -0.49 -34.46 -22.69
CA TYR A 589 -1.61 -34.46 -23.65
C TYR A 589 -1.10 -34.86 -25.03
N LEU A 590 -1.76 -35.81 -25.67
CA LEU A 590 -1.51 -36.16 -27.06
C LEU A 590 -2.19 -35.13 -27.94
N LEU A 591 -1.42 -34.56 -28.87
CA LEU A 591 -1.86 -33.48 -29.75
C LEU A 591 -1.75 -33.88 -31.21
N SER A 592 -2.66 -33.37 -32.03
CA SER A 592 -2.64 -33.55 -33.49
C SER A 592 -2.67 -32.21 -34.24
N THR A 593 -1.93 -32.16 -35.34
CA THR A 593 -1.99 -31.09 -36.35
C THR A 593 -2.42 -31.64 -37.72
N ALA A 594 -3.08 -32.81 -37.74
CA ALA A 594 -3.49 -33.47 -38.97
C ALA A 594 -4.52 -32.66 -39.77
N GLU A 595 -5.33 -31.85 -39.08
CA GLU A 595 -6.26 -30.93 -39.72
C GLU A 595 -5.49 -29.80 -40.44
N ILE A 596 -6.04 -29.38 -41.57
CA ILE A 596 -5.43 -28.42 -42.49
C ILE A 596 -5.24 -27.04 -41.83
N GLU A 597 -6.14 -26.66 -40.93
CA GLU A 597 -6.11 -25.40 -40.16
C GLU A 597 -5.13 -25.42 -38.98
N LEU A 598 -4.51 -26.58 -38.70
CA LEU A 598 -3.59 -26.79 -37.57
C LEU A 598 -2.15 -26.94 -38.08
N GLY A 599 -1.22 -26.37 -37.31
CA GLY A 599 0.18 -26.24 -37.70
C GLY A 599 0.86 -25.01 -37.11
N VAL A 600 2.04 -24.70 -37.62
CA VAL A 600 2.87 -23.55 -37.24
C VAL A 600 2.17 -22.27 -37.66
N VAL A 601 1.99 -21.36 -36.70
CA VAL A 601 1.39 -20.03 -36.89
C VAL A 601 2.42 -18.92 -36.69
N ILE A 602 3.40 -19.15 -35.81
CA ILE A 602 4.53 -18.24 -35.61
C ILE A 602 5.81 -19.06 -35.59
N ALA A 603 6.75 -18.67 -36.45
CA ALA A 603 8.11 -19.17 -36.46
C ALA A 603 9.08 -18.00 -36.60
N LEU A 604 10.26 -18.14 -36.01
CA LEU A 604 11.37 -17.21 -36.14
C LEU A 604 12.44 -17.84 -37.02
N SER A 605 13.04 -17.03 -37.88
CA SER A 605 14.26 -17.39 -38.61
C SER A 605 15.45 -17.50 -37.67
N GLU A 606 16.54 -18.08 -38.14
CA GLU A 606 17.83 -18.11 -37.40
C GLU A 606 18.35 -16.71 -37.04
N ALA A 607 17.97 -15.69 -37.80
CA ALA A 607 18.28 -14.29 -37.53
C ALA A 607 17.31 -13.62 -36.53
N GLY A 608 16.40 -14.38 -35.89
CA GLY A 608 15.41 -13.87 -34.93
C GLY A 608 14.25 -13.09 -35.55
N ILE A 609 14.12 -13.09 -36.88
CA ILE A 609 13.07 -12.36 -37.61
C ILE A 609 11.88 -13.29 -37.88
N ARG A 610 10.65 -12.78 -37.70
CA ARG A 610 9.41 -13.53 -37.96
C ARG A 610 9.31 -13.98 -39.42
N LEU A 611 9.11 -15.28 -39.63
CA LEU A 611 8.88 -15.87 -40.95
C LEU A 611 7.44 -15.59 -41.42
N VAL A 612 7.27 -15.44 -42.74
CA VAL A 612 5.97 -15.27 -43.41
C VAL A 612 5.61 -16.57 -44.13
N PRO A 613 4.38 -17.10 -43.97
CA PRO A 613 3.98 -18.30 -44.68
C PRO A 613 3.91 -18.07 -46.19
N ILE A 614 4.59 -18.91 -46.97
CA ILE A 614 4.54 -18.85 -48.45
C ILE A 614 3.78 -20.03 -49.04
N SER A 615 3.75 -21.15 -48.34
CA SER A 615 2.99 -22.35 -48.71
C SER A 615 2.62 -23.14 -47.46
N TRP A 616 1.92 -24.25 -47.66
CA TRP A 616 1.55 -25.20 -46.60
C TRP A 616 2.74 -25.92 -45.95
N SER A 617 3.90 -25.89 -46.61
CA SER A 617 5.10 -26.60 -46.21
C SER A 617 6.31 -25.68 -45.98
N GLU A 618 6.18 -24.38 -46.25
CA GLU A 618 7.31 -23.44 -46.20
C GLU A 618 6.91 -22.06 -45.67
N MET A 619 7.81 -21.47 -44.91
CA MET A 619 7.78 -20.06 -44.52
C MET A 619 9.08 -19.38 -44.96
N GLN A 620 9.03 -18.09 -45.29
CA GLN A 620 10.17 -17.32 -45.79
C GLN A 620 10.48 -16.14 -44.87
N CYS A 621 11.76 -15.88 -44.65
CA CYS A 621 12.20 -14.68 -43.94
C CYS A 621 12.06 -13.46 -44.87
N PRO A 622 11.34 -12.40 -44.48
CA PRO A 622 11.11 -11.24 -45.34
C PRO A 622 12.38 -10.40 -45.59
N LYS A 623 13.45 -10.59 -44.80
CA LYS A 623 14.71 -9.85 -44.96
C LYS A 623 15.80 -10.65 -45.67
N THR A 624 15.97 -11.90 -45.28
CA THR A 624 17.04 -12.76 -45.84
C THR A 624 16.57 -13.56 -47.05
N PHE A 625 15.25 -13.59 -47.30
CA PHE A 625 14.60 -14.39 -48.35
C PHE A 625 14.84 -15.91 -48.25
N ILE A 626 15.50 -16.38 -47.19
CA ILE A 626 15.71 -17.80 -46.91
C ILE A 626 14.36 -18.46 -46.64
N LYS A 627 14.10 -19.57 -47.34
CA LYS A 627 12.92 -20.41 -47.15
C LYS A 627 13.23 -21.51 -46.15
N GLU A 628 12.33 -21.70 -45.20
CA GLU A 628 12.43 -22.74 -44.19
C GLU A 628 11.17 -23.62 -44.21
N SER A 629 11.38 -24.94 -44.21
CA SER A 629 10.25 -25.88 -44.17
C SER A 629 9.57 -25.87 -42.80
N ARG A 630 8.24 -25.76 -42.79
CA ARG A 630 7.36 -25.86 -41.61
C ARG A 630 6.01 -26.45 -42.02
N LYS A 631 5.32 -27.16 -41.13
CA LYS A 631 3.91 -27.54 -41.35
C LYS A 631 3.05 -26.32 -41.03
N VAL A 632 2.81 -25.48 -42.03
CA VAL A 632 2.09 -24.22 -41.85
C VAL A 632 0.59 -24.48 -41.68
N ALA A 633 -0.03 -23.79 -40.71
CA ALA A 633 -1.48 -23.79 -40.55
C ALA A 633 -2.12 -22.96 -41.68
N LYS A 634 -3.24 -23.40 -42.28
CA LYS A 634 -4.00 -22.52 -43.19
C LYS A 634 -4.49 -21.31 -42.41
N VAL A 635 -3.99 -20.14 -42.75
CA VAL A 635 -4.66 -18.90 -42.41
C VAL A 635 -5.58 -18.61 -43.60
N ILE A 636 -6.90 -18.71 -43.43
CA ILE A 636 -7.84 -18.29 -44.47
C ILE A 636 -7.65 -16.79 -44.67
N SER A 637 -7.06 -16.39 -45.79
CA SER A 637 -6.95 -15.00 -46.22
C SER A 637 -8.27 -14.56 -46.89
N GLU A 638 -8.79 -13.39 -46.53
CA GLU A 638 -10.05 -12.76 -47.00
C GLU A 638 -10.15 -12.48 -48.53
N ALA A 639 -9.22 -12.96 -49.36
CA ALA A 639 -9.17 -12.63 -50.78
C ALA A 639 -9.62 -13.80 -51.68
N SER A 640 -10.93 -14.00 -51.85
CA SER A 640 -11.54 -14.57 -53.06
C SER A 640 -13.07 -14.54 -53.00
N THR A 641 -13.65 -13.39 -53.32
CA THR A 641 -15.01 -13.35 -53.88
C THR A 641 -14.93 -12.57 -55.20
N PRO A 642 -15.37 -13.12 -56.34
CA PRO A 642 -15.35 -12.40 -57.61
C PRO A 642 -16.32 -11.23 -57.56
N ALA A 643 -15.89 -10.07 -58.04
CA ALA A 643 -16.76 -8.96 -58.36
C ALA A 643 -17.63 -9.31 -59.60
N ASN A 644 -18.86 -8.78 -59.59
CA ASN A 644 -19.89 -8.73 -60.64
C ASN A 644 -20.86 -9.92 -60.73
N ALA A 645 -22.14 -9.69 -60.43
CA ALA A 645 -23.14 -9.28 -61.45
C ALA A 645 -24.54 -9.05 -60.82
N SER A 646 -25.19 -7.97 -61.29
CA SER A 646 -26.60 -7.54 -61.16
C SER A 646 -27.21 -7.36 -59.76
#